data_AF-A0A954R1X0-F1
#
_entry.id   AF-A0A954R1X0-F1
#
_cell.length_a   1.000
_cell.length_b   1.000
_cell.length_c   1.000
_cell.angle_alpha   90.00
_cell.angle_beta   90.00
_cell.angle_gamma   90.00
#
_symmetry.space_group_name_H-M   'P 1'
#
loop_
_entity.id
_entity.type
_entity.pdbx_description
1 polymer ?
#
loop_
_entity_poly.entity_id
_entity_poly.type
_entity_poly.pdbx_seq_one_letter_code
_entity_poly.pdbx_strand_id
1 'polypeptide(L)'
;MDGKTMKHFHFTLARAQRLGSILLSWIVLLTSSIAISAADQTQPIPVAPQVLDAQQQRMAIMERAATATVAIFGLDGGGGGSGVIVSPDGYALTNYHVSSACGDHMRCGLNDGRIYDAVIVGVDATGDVSLIQLLGRDDFPTAPLADSDLVRVGEWCFAAGNPFVLATNLQPSISLGIVSGVGRYQYPAGTLLEYADCIQTDAAINPGNSGGPLFNMQGEVIGLNGRCSFEKRGRVNVGVGYAISANQIKHFLGMLKSGRLVDHATLGATVSTDASGKVLVSNILSLSDAYRRGLRYGDEIIGLADREVRSTNHFKNILGTLPKDWRVPLVIRRDGKTRTLLVRLDGVHSEKQLIDLVNSEASEMHGGPQPDPNKELDKQDELDQKHGRDKQLEDDFEPQAPHDADSHPAPADSSGEDSSGTELSDAAQLEPGQPNKALVESMLIERSGFANYYYNRLHRNELWERCHQQSDFAEETGPWTFTGSVAGESTPVSVVLFPDRGEMHVGSRTLTAELTDRMSDVVAQRRETGLLVALHALQQFLMLGPERIGDTIYLGTLPVYAGTSTVLADAPRQAVLQSLWYDAKVRFSFDSTTGLVSLVEVFGDTGQDPVELYVDQYAPLVVGAESKPLLPSRIRLQYGTEPRLLLSIDSVTLGEAAKLKQVAPGAQPAALPAASPAIDQQTRRRGRAWIPRFVATQSPSSPEPVATTNVGQANGIQANADQPAQARLTALHNTGSIHAVAVATELNTVKLYGAGGVANLDAYQSGFFISAAGHVLTSWSTVLDVDTVFAVTSDGGRYEAKVLGIDPNLEIAVLATGQATSHFFDLQQTVDPPVGSRVLAFSNLYGIATGSEMSSVQKGVIMARTELNARRGSFASVYQGPVFIIDA
;
A
#
# COMPACT_ATOMS: atom_id res chain seq x y z
N MET A 1 58.61 73.37 -55.90
CA MET A 1 57.64 72.43 -55.28
C MET A 1 58.05 72.28 -53.83
N ASP A 2 57.21 72.76 -52.93
CA ASP A 2 57.57 73.11 -51.55
C ASP A 2 56.96 72.11 -50.55
N GLY A 3 57.68 71.80 -49.48
CA GLY A 3 57.45 70.64 -48.60
C GLY A 3 56.12 70.62 -47.83
N LYS A 4 55.31 71.66 -47.94
CA LYS A 4 53.96 71.74 -47.35
C LYS A 4 52.88 71.02 -48.18
N THR A 5 53.06 70.90 -49.50
CA THR A 5 52.04 70.29 -50.37
C THR A 5 52.08 68.75 -50.34
N MET A 6 53.24 68.15 -50.10
CA MET A 6 53.38 66.69 -49.97
C MET A 6 52.77 66.13 -48.67
N LYS A 7 52.85 66.87 -47.55
CA LYS A 7 52.29 66.44 -46.26
C LYS A 7 50.76 66.45 -46.25
N HIS A 8 50.13 67.41 -46.94
CA HIS A 8 48.66 67.41 -47.10
C HIS A 8 48.19 66.24 -47.98
N PHE A 9 48.89 65.94 -49.08
CA PHE A 9 48.51 64.86 -49.98
C PHE A 9 48.62 63.46 -49.33
N HIS A 10 49.66 63.22 -48.52
CA HIS A 10 49.82 61.98 -47.75
C HIS A 10 48.77 61.82 -46.63
N PHE A 11 48.35 62.91 -46.00
CA PHE A 11 47.33 62.85 -44.94
C PHE A 11 45.92 62.57 -45.51
N THR A 12 45.59 63.10 -46.69
CA THR A 12 44.32 62.80 -47.38
C THR A 12 44.26 61.38 -47.94
N LEU A 13 45.38 60.83 -48.45
CA LEU A 13 45.42 59.46 -48.96
C LEU A 13 45.29 58.41 -47.84
N ALA A 14 45.94 58.64 -46.69
CA ALA A 14 45.85 57.76 -45.53
C ALA A 14 44.44 57.77 -44.88
N ARG A 15 43.73 58.91 -44.95
CA ARG A 15 42.34 59.02 -44.46
C ARG A 15 41.35 58.34 -45.41
N ALA A 16 41.57 58.41 -46.71
CA ALA A 16 40.77 57.70 -47.72
C ALA A 16 40.97 56.17 -47.65
N GLN A 17 42.19 55.70 -47.43
CA GLN A 17 42.46 54.26 -47.24
C GLN A 17 41.88 53.71 -45.93
N ARG A 18 41.91 54.47 -44.83
CA ARG A 18 41.25 54.08 -43.56
C ARG A 18 39.72 54.10 -43.65
N LEU A 19 39.13 55.04 -44.38
CA LEU A 19 37.67 55.06 -44.61
C LEU A 19 37.25 53.91 -45.53
N GLY A 20 38.05 53.59 -46.55
CA GLY A 20 37.80 52.44 -47.43
C GLY A 20 37.89 51.10 -46.72
N SER A 21 38.87 50.91 -45.82
CA SER A 21 38.97 49.66 -45.05
C SER A 21 37.89 49.53 -43.97
N ILE A 22 37.46 50.63 -43.35
CA ILE A 22 36.31 50.63 -42.44
C ILE A 22 35.03 50.31 -43.24
N LEU A 23 34.78 50.95 -44.38
CA LEU A 23 33.59 50.65 -45.19
C LEU A 23 33.58 49.20 -45.70
N LEU A 24 34.74 48.65 -46.07
CA LEU A 24 34.88 47.25 -46.48
C LEU A 24 34.66 46.29 -45.30
N SER A 25 35.17 46.61 -44.10
CA SER A 25 34.88 45.85 -42.88
C SER A 25 33.40 45.90 -42.49
N TRP A 26 32.73 47.05 -42.67
CA TRP A 26 31.29 47.18 -42.44
C TRP A 26 30.46 46.44 -43.49
N ILE A 27 30.88 46.40 -44.76
CA ILE A 27 30.21 45.61 -45.82
C ILE A 27 30.44 44.11 -45.60
N VAL A 28 31.63 43.69 -45.17
CA VAL A 28 31.91 42.28 -44.80
C VAL A 28 31.12 41.87 -43.56
N LEU A 29 31.02 42.74 -42.54
CA LEU A 29 30.18 42.51 -41.36
C LEU A 29 28.68 42.49 -41.70
N LEU A 30 28.16 43.40 -42.54
CA LEU A 30 26.76 43.37 -42.97
C LEU A 30 26.45 42.16 -43.85
N THR A 31 27.34 41.76 -44.76
CA THR A 31 27.14 40.56 -45.59
C THR A 31 27.27 39.27 -44.77
N SER A 32 28.11 39.27 -43.73
CA SER A 32 28.17 38.18 -42.75
C SER A 32 26.91 38.14 -41.87
N SER A 33 26.38 39.29 -41.44
CA SER A 33 25.13 39.35 -40.66
C SER A 33 23.88 39.01 -41.49
N ILE A 34 23.87 39.32 -42.79
CA ILE A 34 22.77 38.94 -43.70
C ILE A 34 22.90 37.46 -44.13
N ALA A 35 24.11 36.92 -44.24
CA ALA A 35 24.34 35.49 -44.52
C ALA A 35 24.09 34.59 -43.30
N ILE A 36 24.32 35.08 -42.07
CA ILE A 36 24.03 34.34 -40.83
C ILE A 36 22.54 34.33 -40.51
N SER A 37 21.74 35.27 -41.01
CA SER A 37 20.28 35.26 -40.82
C SER A 37 19.52 34.38 -41.82
N ALA A 38 20.20 33.77 -42.80
CA ALA A 38 19.59 32.92 -43.84
C ALA A 38 19.96 31.43 -43.72
N ALA A 39 20.73 31.04 -42.71
CA ALA A 39 21.20 29.69 -42.48
C ALA A 39 20.77 29.14 -41.11
N ASP A 40 19.50 29.34 -40.75
CA ASP A 40 18.83 28.47 -39.78
C ASP A 40 17.31 28.45 -40.06
N GLN A 41 16.95 28.03 -41.27
CA GLN A 41 15.67 27.36 -41.45
C GLN A 41 15.93 25.87 -41.37
N THR A 42 16.19 25.39 -40.16
CA THR A 42 15.98 23.98 -39.84
C THR A 42 14.51 23.69 -40.16
N GLN A 43 14.26 23.13 -41.34
CA GLN A 43 12.95 22.57 -41.66
C GLN A 43 12.62 21.61 -40.52
N PRO A 44 11.50 21.80 -39.79
CA PRO A 44 11.18 20.92 -38.66
C PRO A 44 11.19 19.49 -39.18
N ILE A 45 11.94 18.62 -38.49
CA ILE A 45 12.03 17.21 -38.85
C ILE A 45 10.58 16.71 -38.92
N PRO A 46 10.11 16.20 -40.07
CA PRO A 46 8.72 15.79 -40.22
C PRO A 46 8.46 14.64 -39.24
N VAL A 47 7.69 14.94 -38.19
CA VAL A 47 7.23 13.95 -37.21
C VAL A 47 6.00 13.25 -37.80
N ALA A 48 5.99 11.92 -37.75
CA ALA A 48 4.85 11.14 -38.22
C ALA A 48 3.56 11.58 -37.48
N PRO A 49 2.41 11.79 -38.18
CA PRO A 49 1.17 12.23 -37.55
C PRO A 49 0.75 11.38 -36.34
N GLN A 50 0.95 10.06 -36.43
CA GLN A 50 0.65 9.12 -35.34
C GLN A 50 1.44 9.42 -34.05
N VAL A 51 2.65 9.96 -34.15
CA VAL A 51 3.47 10.34 -32.97
C VAL A 51 2.90 11.61 -32.33
N LEU A 52 2.47 12.57 -33.15
CA LEU A 52 1.82 13.79 -32.67
C LEU A 52 0.47 13.48 -32.01
N ASP A 53 -0.33 12.61 -32.63
CA ASP A 53 -1.62 12.16 -32.07
C ASP A 53 -1.41 11.45 -30.73
N ALA A 54 -0.43 10.53 -30.64
CA ALA A 54 -0.10 9.84 -29.40
C ALA A 54 0.42 10.81 -28.31
N GLN A 55 1.18 11.83 -28.69
CA GLN A 55 1.63 12.87 -27.77
C GLN A 55 0.45 13.71 -27.26
N GLN A 56 -0.46 14.15 -28.13
CA GLN A 56 -1.64 14.93 -27.76
C GLN A 56 -2.57 14.14 -26.84
N GLN A 57 -2.82 12.86 -27.15
CA GLN A 57 -3.60 11.97 -26.30
C GLN A 57 -2.99 11.86 -24.91
N ARG A 58 -1.68 11.66 -24.82
CA ARG A 58 -0.96 11.59 -23.54
C ARG A 58 -1.10 12.88 -22.75
N MET A 59 -0.91 14.04 -23.39
CA MET A 59 -1.05 15.35 -22.74
C MET A 59 -2.47 15.55 -22.20
N ALA A 60 -3.51 15.21 -22.98
CA ALA A 60 -4.90 15.35 -22.55
C ALA A 60 -5.23 14.44 -21.35
N ILE A 61 -4.69 13.21 -21.32
CA ILE A 61 -4.84 12.29 -20.19
C ILE A 61 -4.17 12.85 -18.94
N MET A 62 -2.93 13.33 -19.09
CA MET A 62 -2.15 13.94 -18.00
C MET A 62 -2.84 15.16 -17.41
N GLU A 63 -3.33 16.08 -18.26
CA GLU A 63 -4.03 17.29 -17.84
C GLU A 63 -5.30 16.96 -17.06
N ARG A 64 -6.11 16.01 -17.56
CA ARG A 64 -7.32 15.56 -16.88
C ARG A 64 -7.02 14.90 -15.54
N ALA A 65 -6.08 13.95 -15.50
CA ALA A 65 -5.74 13.20 -14.29
C ALA A 65 -5.10 14.08 -13.21
N ALA A 66 -4.31 15.08 -13.62
CA ALA A 66 -3.68 16.05 -12.74
C ALA A 66 -4.69 16.87 -11.91
N THR A 67 -5.93 17.06 -12.38
CA THR A 67 -6.98 17.78 -11.63
C THR A 67 -7.31 17.14 -10.28
N ALA A 68 -7.16 15.82 -10.15
CA ALA A 68 -7.39 15.09 -8.90
C ALA A 68 -6.17 15.08 -7.97
N THR A 69 -5.04 15.66 -8.39
CA THR A 69 -3.82 15.73 -7.58
C THR A 69 -3.87 16.96 -6.67
N VAL A 70 -3.59 16.77 -5.38
CA VAL A 70 -3.66 17.82 -4.36
C VAL A 70 -2.30 18.04 -3.73
N ALA A 71 -1.93 19.31 -3.46
CA ALA A 71 -0.77 19.65 -2.64
C ALA A 71 -1.18 19.71 -1.17
N ILE A 72 -0.43 19.09 -0.26
CA ILE A 72 -0.77 19.02 1.17
C ILE A 72 0.34 19.70 1.96
N PHE A 73 -0.03 20.54 2.94
CA PHE A 73 0.90 21.27 3.80
C PHE A 73 0.26 21.59 5.15
N GLY A 74 1.10 21.78 6.17
CA GLY A 74 0.68 22.21 7.50
C GLY A 74 0.10 23.62 7.52
N LEU A 75 -0.51 24.02 8.64
CA LEU A 75 -1.18 25.33 8.77
C LEU A 75 -0.22 26.51 8.68
N ASP A 76 1.03 26.32 9.09
CA ASP A 76 2.14 27.25 8.99
C ASP A 76 2.79 27.27 7.59
N GLY A 77 2.32 26.43 6.67
CA GLY A 77 2.95 26.18 5.37
C GLY A 77 4.21 25.30 5.46
N GLY A 78 4.53 24.80 6.67
CA GLY A 78 5.59 23.83 6.94
C GLY A 78 5.10 22.40 6.76
N GLY A 79 6.05 21.48 6.58
CA GLY A 79 5.73 20.13 6.11
C GLY A 79 5.14 20.16 4.69
N GLY A 80 5.08 19.01 4.02
CA GLY A 80 4.31 18.96 2.80
C GLY A 80 4.63 17.82 1.85
N GLY A 81 3.62 17.52 1.06
CA GLY A 81 3.62 16.47 0.07
C GLY A 81 2.48 16.64 -0.90
N SER A 82 2.06 15.54 -1.47
CA SER A 82 0.93 15.48 -2.39
C SER A 82 -0.10 14.47 -1.92
N GLY A 83 -1.26 14.49 -2.56
CA GLY A 83 -2.33 13.52 -2.40
C GLY A 83 -3.05 13.29 -3.72
N VAL A 84 -3.99 12.35 -3.71
CA VAL A 84 -4.95 12.16 -4.79
C VAL A 84 -6.36 12.06 -4.25
N ILE A 85 -7.27 12.85 -4.81
CA ILE A 85 -8.69 12.83 -4.47
C ILE A 85 -9.34 11.61 -5.16
N VAL A 86 -10.01 10.78 -4.37
CA VAL A 86 -10.63 9.53 -4.82
C VAL A 86 -12.16 9.54 -4.75
N SER A 87 -12.75 10.60 -4.20
CA SER A 87 -14.20 10.74 -4.06
C SER A 87 -14.65 12.21 -4.14
N PRO A 88 -15.82 12.52 -4.74
CA PRO A 88 -16.27 13.90 -4.95
C PRO A 88 -16.52 14.68 -3.65
N ASP A 89 -16.85 13.98 -2.57
CA ASP A 89 -17.03 14.50 -1.21
C ASP A 89 -15.70 14.83 -0.48
N GLY A 90 -14.58 14.79 -1.19
CA GLY A 90 -13.29 15.30 -0.72
C GLY A 90 -12.37 14.26 -0.08
N TYR A 91 -12.72 12.96 -0.06
CA TYR A 91 -11.77 11.94 0.39
C TYR A 91 -10.54 11.91 -0.52
N ALA A 92 -9.36 12.09 0.09
CA ALA A 92 -8.08 12.03 -0.59
C ALA A 92 -7.10 11.11 0.14
N LEU A 93 -6.26 10.43 -0.65
CA LEU A 93 -5.19 9.58 -0.16
C LEU A 93 -3.87 10.35 -0.16
N THR A 94 -3.05 10.14 0.86
CA THR A 94 -1.67 10.61 0.93
C THR A 94 -0.82 9.62 1.71
N ASN A 95 0.49 9.85 1.80
CA ASN A 95 1.34 9.05 2.66
C ASN A 95 1.18 9.44 4.12
N TYR A 96 1.32 8.46 5.01
CA TYR A 96 1.28 8.71 6.46
C TYR A 96 2.38 9.69 6.87
N HIS A 97 3.60 9.54 6.35
CA HIS A 97 4.70 10.47 6.68
C HIS A 97 4.46 11.92 6.21
N VAL A 98 3.55 12.13 5.24
CA VAL A 98 3.15 13.47 4.79
C VAL A 98 2.13 14.06 5.75
N SER A 99 1.07 13.30 6.08
CA SER A 99 0.02 13.77 6.97
C SER A 99 0.50 13.90 8.42
N SER A 100 1.34 12.98 8.90
CA SER A 100 1.90 13.05 10.26
C SER A 100 2.70 14.33 10.46
N ALA A 101 3.50 14.73 9.46
CA ALA A 101 4.25 15.99 9.51
C ALA A 101 3.35 17.24 9.51
N CYS A 102 2.11 17.15 9.01
CA CYS A 102 1.14 18.25 8.98
C CYS A 102 0.25 18.31 10.24
N GLY A 103 -0.01 17.16 10.88
CA GLY A 103 -0.96 17.01 11.99
C GLY A 103 -2.38 16.65 11.52
N ASP A 104 -3.33 16.62 12.46
CA ASP A 104 -4.70 16.16 12.20
C ASP A 104 -5.57 17.18 11.42
N HIS A 105 -5.14 18.45 11.40
CA HIS A 105 -5.70 19.54 10.58
C HIS A 105 -4.61 20.07 9.65
N MET A 106 -4.89 20.05 8.34
CA MET A 106 -3.95 20.47 7.31
C MET A 106 -4.65 21.29 6.22
N ARG A 107 -3.84 21.82 5.29
CA ARG A 107 -4.31 22.55 4.12
C ARG A 107 -4.01 21.80 2.84
N CYS A 108 -4.95 21.90 1.91
CA CYS A 108 -4.93 21.22 0.63
C CYS A 108 -5.07 22.24 -0.51
N GLY A 109 -4.05 22.40 -1.33
CA GLY A 109 -4.07 23.26 -2.51
C GLY A 109 -4.43 22.49 -3.78
N LEU A 110 -5.37 22.99 -4.57
CA LEU A 110 -5.76 22.42 -5.85
C LEU A 110 -5.35 23.29 -7.04
N ASN A 111 -5.33 22.67 -8.22
CA ASN A 111 -4.95 23.32 -9.47
C ASN A 111 -5.97 24.36 -9.97
N ASP A 112 -7.10 24.53 -9.27
CA ASP A 112 -8.02 25.66 -9.43
C ASP A 112 -7.50 26.95 -8.74
N GLY A 113 -6.36 26.87 -8.05
CA GLY A 113 -5.74 27.97 -7.32
C GLY A 113 -6.30 28.18 -5.92
N ARG A 114 -7.20 27.32 -5.44
CA ARG A 114 -7.84 27.42 -4.13
C ARG A 114 -7.16 26.51 -3.10
N ILE A 115 -7.29 26.92 -1.84
CA ILE A 115 -6.79 26.18 -0.67
C ILE A 115 -8.00 25.78 0.17
N TYR A 116 -8.06 24.51 0.56
CA TYR A 116 -9.13 23.92 1.34
C TYR A 116 -8.57 23.43 2.68
N ASP A 117 -9.35 23.55 3.75
CA ASP A 117 -9.05 22.82 4.99
C ASP A 117 -9.28 21.32 4.75
N ALA A 118 -8.46 20.50 5.41
CA ALA A 118 -8.64 19.07 5.44
C ALA A 118 -8.38 18.50 6.83
N VAL A 119 -9.09 17.42 7.15
CA VAL A 119 -8.92 16.69 8.41
C VAL A 119 -8.46 15.26 8.15
N ILE A 120 -7.69 14.70 9.07
CA ILE A 120 -7.35 13.29 9.06
C ILE A 120 -8.63 12.44 9.24
N VAL A 121 -8.71 11.35 8.48
CA VAL A 121 -9.79 10.35 8.57
C VAL A 121 -9.23 9.10 9.24
N GLY A 122 -8.31 8.39 8.60
CA GLY A 122 -7.76 7.13 9.09
C GLY A 122 -6.31 6.93 8.66
N VAL A 123 -5.59 6.10 9.40
CA VAL A 123 -4.14 5.93 9.26
C VAL A 123 -3.75 4.46 9.24
N ASP A 124 -3.02 4.08 8.19
CA ASP A 124 -2.20 2.88 8.11
C ASP A 124 -0.72 3.30 8.19
N ALA A 125 -0.18 3.28 9.40
CA ALA A 125 1.19 3.76 9.63
C ALA A 125 2.24 2.82 9.06
N THR A 126 2.02 1.50 9.10
CA THR A 126 2.98 0.53 8.56
C THR A 126 3.03 0.59 7.03
N GLY A 127 1.87 0.66 6.38
CA GLY A 127 1.78 0.76 4.92
C GLY A 127 2.04 2.16 4.36
N ASP A 128 2.29 3.15 5.21
CA ASP A 128 2.52 4.56 4.86
C ASP A 128 1.36 5.16 4.07
N VAL A 129 0.12 4.90 4.49
CA VAL A 129 -1.10 5.42 3.85
C VAL A 129 -1.94 6.16 4.87
N SER A 130 -2.44 7.32 4.49
CA SER A 130 -3.44 8.07 5.25
C SER A 130 -4.58 8.49 4.34
N LEU A 131 -5.78 8.45 4.90
CA LEU A 131 -6.99 8.99 4.29
C LEU A 131 -7.29 10.32 4.98
N ILE A 132 -7.47 11.37 4.20
CA ILE A 132 -7.89 12.71 4.65
C ILE A 132 -9.20 13.08 3.94
N GLN A 133 -9.90 14.09 4.46
CA GLN A 133 -11.05 14.68 3.78
C GLN A 133 -10.89 16.18 3.63
N LEU A 134 -10.92 16.66 2.39
CA LEU A 134 -11.01 18.08 2.04
C LEU A 134 -12.43 18.59 2.33
N LEU A 135 -12.52 19.81 2.84
CA LEU A 135 -13.78 20.44 3.26
C LEU A 135 -14.15 21.61 2.34
N GLY A 136 -15.46 21.92 2.27
CA GLY A 136 -15.98 23.13 1.63
C GLY A 136 -16.67 22.95 0.28
N ARG A 137 -16.73 21.73 -0.27
CA ARG A 137 -17.56 21.35 -1.44
C ARG A 137 -17.69 19.82 -1.55
N ASP A 138 -18.56 19.35 -2.44
CA ASP A 138 -18.90 17.93 -2.64
C ASP A 138 -18.77 17.45 -4.11
N ASP A 139 -18.16 18.29 -4.95
CA ASP A 139 -17.91 18.07 -6.37
C ASP A 139 -16.41 18.24 -6.70
N PHE A 140 -15.55 17.70 -5.85
CA PHE A 140 -14.11 17.66 -6.11
C PHE A 140 -13.77 16.76 -7.31
N PRO A 141 -12.76 17.12 -8.13
CA PRO A 141 -12.26 16.25 -9.19
C PRO A 141 -11.63 14.98 -8.60
N THR A 142 -11.86 13.83 -9.23
CA THR A 142 -11.41 12.54 -8.70
C THR A 142 -10.67 11.70 -9.73
N ALA A 143 -9.84 10.78 -9.24
CA ALA A 143 -9.24 9.74 -10.06
C ALA A 143 -9.59 8.33 -9.54
N PRO A 144 -9.96 7.40 -10.43
CA PRO A 144 -10.25 6.02 -10.04
C PRO A 144 -8.95 5.25 -9.71
N LEU A 145 -9.04 4.31 -8.78
CA LEU A 145 -7.96 3.37 -8.48
C LEU A 145 -8.01 2.17 -9.43
N ALA A 146 -6.95 1.92 -10.18
CA ALA A 146 -6.80 0.78 -11.08
C ALA A 146 -6.54 -0.54 -10.33
N ASP A 147 -6.67 -1.68 -11.02
CA ASP A 147 -6.19 -2.96 -10.52
C ASP A 147 -4.67 -3.06 -10.73
N SER A 148 -3.91 -2.86 -9.64
CA SER A 148 -2.45 -2.86 -9.72
C SER A 148 -1.84 -4.23 -9.98
N ASP A 149 -2.58 -5.33 -9.79
CA ASP A 149 -2.11 -6.68 -10.11
C ASP A 149 -2.06 -6.94 -11.64
N LEU A 150 -2.74 -6.10 -12.43
CA LEU A 150 -2.69 -6.16 -13.90
C LEU A 150 -1.56 -5.33 -14.52
N VAL A 151 -0.90 -4.49 -13.71
CA VAL A 151 0.18 -3.60 -14.16
C VAL A 151 1.39 -4.41 -14.57
N ARG A 152 2.03 -4.00 -15.68
CA ARG A 152 3.16 -4.74 -16.25
C ARG A 152 4.39 -3.87 -16.44
N VAL A 153 5.55 -4.49 -16.27
CA VAL A 153 6.85 -3.87 -16.58
C VAL A 153 6.86 -3.42 -18.04
N GLY A 154 7.32 -2.19 -18.28
CA GLY A 154 7.35 -1.55 -19.59
C GLY A 154 6.09 -0.76 -19.97
N GLU A 155 5.02 -0.82 -19.18
CA GLU A 155 3.86 0.06 -19.37
C GLU A 155 4.23 1.50 -19.04
N TRP A 156 3.71 2.44 -19.82
CA TRP A 156 3.90 3.87 -19.59
C TRP A 156 3.12 4.32 -18.35
N CYS A 157 3.77 5.12 -17.50
CA CYS A 157 3.16 5.71 -16.32
C CYS A 157 3.66 7.14 -16.11
N PHE A 158 2.95 7.92 -15.31
CA PHE A 158 3.41 9.24 -14.91
C PHE A 158 3.09 9.54 -13.46
N ALA A 159 4.02 10.18 -12.76
CA ALA A 159 3.80 10.64 -11.41
C ALA A 159 3.38 12.10 -11.42
N ALA A 160 2.40 12.45 -10.59
CA ALA A 160 1.96 13.82 -10.40
C ALA A 160 2.11 14.24 -8.93
N GLY A 161 2.43 15.51 -8.69
CA GLY A 161 2.53 16.09 -7.35
C GLY A 161 3.14 17.48 -7.34
N ASN A 162 3.29 18.07 -6.15
CA ASN A 162 3.91 19.38 -5.92
C ASN A 162 5.28 19.24 -5.22
N PRO A 163 6.34 18.84 -5.94
CA PRO A 163 7.68 18.61 -5.38
C PRO A 163 8.21 19.86 -4.69
N PHE A 164 8.71 19.69 -3.47
CA PHE A 164 9.24 20.73 -2.59
C PHE A 164 8.30 21.94 -2.35
N VAL A 165 6.98 21.78 -2.62
CA VAL A 165 5.96 22.84 -2.51
C VAL A 165 6.34 24.08 -3.36
N LEU A 166 7.05 23.88 -4.47
CA LEU A 166 7.57 24.98 -5.30
C LEU A 166 6.51 25.58 -6.24
N ALA A 167 5.47 24.82 -6.57
CA ALA A 167 4.40 25.31 -7.43
C ALA A 167 3.47 26.24 -6.63
N THR A 168 3.81 27.53 -6.61
CA THR A 168 3.02 28.58 -5.95
C THR A 168 1.67 28.83 -6.63
N ASN A 169 1.50 28.37 -7.87
CA ASN A 169 0.23 28.36 -8.60
C ASN A 169 -0.60 27.09 -8.37
N LEU A 170 -0.15 26.19 -7.48
CA LEU A 170 -0.81 24.93 -7.12
C LEU A 170 -1.02 23.94 -8.28
N GLN A 171 -0.37 24.18 -9.44
CA GLN A 171 -0.38 23.22 -10.54
C GLN A 171 0.59 22.07 -10.23
N PRO A 172 0.17 20.80 -10.32
CA PRO A 172 1.06 19.69 -10.08
C PRO A 172 2.13 19.59 -11.19
N SER A 173 3.35 19.29 -10.79
CA SER A 173 4.39 18.80 -11.70
C SER A 173 4.06 17.39 -12.17
N ILE A 174 4.55 17.04 -13.35
CA ILE A 174 4.38 15.70 -13.93
C ILE A 174 5.75 15.16 -14.35
N SER A 175 6.06 13.92 -13.97
CA SER A 175 7.20 13.16 -14.49
C SER A 175 6.71 11.92 -15.22
N LEU A 176 7.22 11.67 -16.43
CA LEU A 176 6.82 10.57 -17.30
C LEU A 176 7.89 9.47 -17.31
N GLY A 177 7.45 8.24 -17.14
CA GLY A 177 8.31 7.07 -17.15
C GLY A 177 7.60 5.81 -17.65
N ILE A 178 8.22 4.68 -17.37
CA ILE A 178 7.63 3.36 -17.46
C ILE A 178 7.60 2.70 -16.08
N VAL A 179 6.76 1.69 -15.95
CA VAL A 179 6.83 0.73 -14.86
C VAL A 179 8.12 -0.08 -15.03
N SER A 180 9.06 0.10 -14.12
CA SER A 180 10.34 -0.60 -14.10
C SER A 180 10.28 -1.95 -13.42
N GLY A 181 9.30 -2.17 -12.54
CA GLY A 181 9.17 -3.38 -11.75
C GLY A 181 7.83 -3.44 -11.01
N VAL A 182 7.37 -4.65 -10.74
CA VAL A 182 6.17 -4.93 -9.93
C VAL A 182 6.50 -5.99 -8.87
N GLY A 183 5.68 -6.11 -7.83
CA GLY A 183 5.94 -7.09 -6.76
C GLY A 183 7.18 -6.76 -5.94
N ARG A 184 7.56 -5.48 -5.81
CA ARG A 184 8.79 -5.07 -5.13
C ARG A 184 8.55 -4.91 -3.63
N TYR A 185 9.53 -5.34 -2.86
CA TYR A 185 9.54 -5.19 -1.41
C TYR A 185 10.53 -4.10 -1.00
N GLN A 186 10.09 -3.15 -0.18
CA GLN A 186 10.96 -2.17 0.48
C GLN A 186 10.89 -2.37 1.99
N TYR A 187 12.01 -2.79 2.56
CA TYR A 187 12.14 -3.01 4.00
C TYR A 187 12.05 -1.68 4.78
N PRO A 188 11.81 -1.74 6.10
CA PRO A 188 11.54 -0.54 6.89
C PRO A 188 12.70 0.47 7.01
N ALA A 189 13.92 0.11 6.61
CA ALA A 189 15.09 0.98 6.48
C ALA A 189 15.37 1.95 7.66
N GLY A 190 15.06 1.52 8.90
CA GLY A 190 15.23 2.34 10.11
C GLY A 190 14.02 3.20 10.49
N THR A 191 12.90 3.05 9.77
CA THR A 191 11.56 3.58 10.09
C THR A 191 10.60 2.42 10.33
N LEU A 192 9.36 2.69 10.70
CA LEU A 192 8.27 1.72 10.68
C LEU A 192 7.80 1.37 9.25
N LEU A 193 7.89 2.32 8.33
CA LEU A 193 7.18 2.26 7.05
C LEU A 193 7.72 1.11 6.18
N GLU A 194 6.84 0.20 5.78
CA GLU A 194 7.15 -0.98 4.99
C GLU A 194 6.32 -0.99 3.71
N TYR A 195 6.97 -1.07 2.54
CA TYR A 195 6.22 -1.27 1.28
C TYR A 195 6.30 -2.74 0.94
N ALA A 196 5.32 -3.48 1.43
CA ALA A 196 5.23 -4.92 1.22
C ALA A 196 5.12 -5.28 -0.27
N ASP A 197 4.35 -4.50 -1.03
CA ASP A 197 4.17 -4.65 -2.47
C ASP A 197 4.08 -3.28 -3.15
N CYS A 198 5.18 -2.87 -3.78
CA CYS A 198 5.28 -1.61 -4.50
C CYS A 198 5.58 -1.77 -5.98
N ILE A 199 5.10 -0.79 -6.74
CA ILE A 199 5.42 -0.57 -8.15
C ILE A 199 6.68 0.28 -8.21
N GLN A 200 7.64 -0.18 -8.97
CA GLN A 200 8.86 0.55 -9.27
C GLN A 200 8.71 1.27 -10.61
N THR A 201 9.19 2.50 -10.71
CA THR A 201 9.15 3.30 -11.93
C THR A 201 10.43 4.07 -12.16
N ASP A 202 10.75 4.37 -13.42
CA ASP A 202 11.79 5.31 -13.81
C ASP A 202 11.28 6.75 -13.98
N ALA A 203 9.98 6.99 -13.77
CA ALA A 203 9.45 8.34 -13.59
C ALA A 203 10.11 8.99 -12.36
N ALA A 204 10.53 10.24 -12.50
CA ALA A 204 11.21 10.94 -11.41
C ALA A 204 10.28 11.12 -10.19
N ILE A 205 10.62 10.46 -9.09
CA ILE A 205 9.98 10.59 -7.76
C ILE A 205 10.92 11.36 -6.85
N ASN A 206 10.47 12.47 -6.26
CA ASN A 206 11.29 13.39 -5.48
C ASN A 206 10.47 13.90 -4.28
N PRO A 207 11.11 14.40 -3.20
CA PRO A 207 10.38 14.99 -2.08
C PRO A 207 9.33 16.01 -2.54
N GLY A 208 8.11 15.83 -2.07
CA GLY A 208 6.92 16.64 -2.41
C GLY A 208 6.01 16.05 -3.49
N ASN A 209 6.43 15.05 -4.27
CA ASN A 209 5.48 14.18 -4.98
C ASN A 209 5.12 12.90 -4.20
N SER A 210 5.78 12.65 -3.07
CA SER A 210 5.36 11.69 -2.05
C SER A 210 3.90 11.97 -1.62
N GLY A 211 3.11 10.92 -1.51
CA GLY A 211 1.67 10.94 -1.32
C GLY A 211 0.88 11.23 -2.60
N GLY A 212 1.52 11.67 -3.68
CA GLY A 212 0.86 11.91 -4.97
C GLY A 212 0.60 10.61 -5.75
N PRO A 213 -0.22 10.65 -6.80
CA PRO A 213 -0.56 9.47 -7.60
C PRO A 213 0.54 9.09 -8.61
N LEU A 214 0.72 7.78 -8.81
CA LEU A 214 1.30 7.19 -10.01
C LEU A 214 0.15 6.76 -10.92
N PHE A 215 0.05 7.36 -12.10
CA PHE A 215 -1.02 7.10 -13.06
C PHE A 215 -0.57 6.19 -14.19
N ASN A 216 -1.48 5.35 -14.68
CA ASN A 216 -1.36 4.71 -16.00
C ASN A 216 -1.77 5.68 -17.13
N MET A 217 -1.60 5.26 -18.39
CA MET A 217 -2.01 6.04 -19.57
C MET A 217 -3.53 6.03 -19.82
N GLN A 218 -4.35 5.62 -18.85
CA GLN A 218 -5.80 5.79 -18.83
C GLN A 218 -6.22 6.92 -17.87
N GLY A 219 -5.29 7.45 -17.07
CA GLY A 219 -5.55 8.42 -16.01
C GLY A 219 -6.05 7.79 -14.72
N GLU A 220 -5.83 6.49 -14.53
CA GLU A 220 -6.20 5.75 -13.33
C GLU A 220 -4.97 5.58 -12.43
N VAL A 221 -5.18 5.65 -11.12
CA VAL A 221 -4.10 5.53 -10.13
C VAL A 221 -3.70 4.06 -10.01
N ILE A 222 -2.46 3.74 -10.37
CA ILE A 222 -1.88 2.40 -10.19
C ILE A 222 -1.09 2.27 -8.88
N GLY A 223 -0.70 3.40 -8.28
CA GLY A 223 -0.09 3.43 -6.95
C GLY A 223 0.05 4.83 -6.37
N LEU A 224 0.51 4.91 -5.12
CA LEU A 224 0.77 6.15 -4.39
C LEU A 224 2.28 6.34 -4.23
N ASN A 225 2.84 7.39 -4.83
CA ASN A 225 4.28 7.68 -4.80
C ASN A 225 4.73 7.83 -3.35
N GLY A 226 5.79 7.13 -2.94
CA GLY A 226 6.26 7.16 -1.56
C GLY A 226 7.74 7.48 -1.45
N ARG A 227 8.57 6.47 -1.72
CA ARG A 227 10.03 6.51 -1.60
C ARG A 227 10.69 6.58 -2.97
N CYS A 228 11.92 7.08 -3.00
CA CYS A 228 12.85 6.87 -4.10
C CYS A 228 14.20 6.40 -3.55
N SER A 229 14.99 5.74 -4.39
CA SER A 229 16.39 5.48 -4.06
C SER A 229 17.17 6.81 -4.09
N PHE A 230 18.07 7.01 -3.14
CA PHE A 230 18.95 8.17 -3.05
C PHE A 230 20.42 7.72 -3.08
N GLU A 231 21.32 8.53 -3.67
CA GLU A 231 22.76 8.29 -3.58
C GLU A 231 23.32 8.78 -2.23
N LYS A 232 24.40 8.16 -1.73
CA LYS A 232 25.07 8.48 -0.45
C LYS A 232 25.49 9.96 -0.29
N ARG A 233 25.40 10.79 -1.33
CA ARG A 233 25.79 12.21 -1.34
C ARG A 233 24.70 13.20 -1.80
N GLY A 234 23.43 12.82 -1.86
CA GLY A 234 22.35 13.79 -2.13
C GLY A 234 20.92 13.25 -2.08
N ARG A 235 19.94 14.15 -1.90
CA ARG A 235 18.49 13.88 -2.06
C ARG A 235 18.08 13.92 -3.55
N VAL A 236 18.81 13.24 -4.41
CA VAL A 236 18.54 13.20 -5.85
C VAL A 236 18.11 11.78 -6.23
N ASN A 237 16.98 11.67 -6.94
CA ASN A 237 16.53 10.41 -7.50
C ASN A 237 17.58 9.87 -8.50
N VAL A 238 17.95 8.61 -8.33
CA VAL A 238 18.97 7.90 -9.12
C VAL A 238 18.37 7.08 -10.27
N GLY A 239 17.18 7.47 -10.74
CA GLY A 239 16.42 6.83 -11.82
C GLY A 239 15.43 5.74 -11.35
N VAL A 240 15.09 5.67 -10.06
CA VAL A 240 14.14 4.67 -9.52
C VAL A 240 13.28 5.26 -8.39
N GLY A 241 11.97 5.31 -8.65
CA GLY A 241 10.93 5.62 -7.67
C GLY A 241 10.07 4.41 -7.30
N TYR A 242 9.39 4.48 -6.16
CA TYR A 242 8.51 3.44 -5.63
C TYR A 242 7.14 4.02 -5.26
N ALA A 243 6.09 3.33 -5.69
CA ALA A 243 4.71 3.65 -5.37
C ALA A 243 4.02 2.46 -4.68
N ILE A 244 3.33 2.71 -3.57
CA ILE A 244 2.49 1.73 -2.87
C ILE A 244 1.39 1.27 -3.83
N SER A 245 1.17 -0.04 -3.97
CA SER A 245 0.23 -0.57 -4.95
C SER A 245 -1.23 -0.13 -4.69
N ALA A 246 -1.98 0.19 -5.75
CA ALA A 246 -3.38 0.59 -5.62
C ALA A 246 -4.27 -0.50 -4.98
N ASN A 247 -3.97 -1.79 -5.17
CA ASN A 247 -4.73 -2.87 -4.52
C ASN A 247 -4.48 -2.93 -3.01
N GLN A 248 -3.27 -2.67 -2.51
CA GLN A 248 -3.04 -2.51 -1.06
C GLN A 248 -3.95 -1.39 -0.53
N ILE A 249 -3.94 -0.21 -1.17
CA ILE A 249 -4.78 0.92 -0.79
C ILE A 249 -6.27 0.53 -0.77
N LYS A 250 -6.76 -0.13 -1.83
CA LYS A 250 -8.15 -0.62 -1.92
C LYS A 250 -8.51 -1.55 -0.76
N HIS A 251 -7.59 -2.40 -0.33
CA HIS A 251 -7.84 -3.31 0.79
C HIS A 251 -8.04 -2.57 2.11
N PHE A 252 -7.27 -1.50 2.33
CA PHE A 252 -7.34 -0.73 3.57
C PHE A 252 -8.40 0.37 3.54
N LEU A 253 -8.84 0.85 2.37
CA LEU A 253 -9.72 2.00 2.22
C LEU A 253 -10.99 1.94 3.09
N GLY A 254 -11.67 0.79 3.13
CA GLY A 254 -12.87 0.62 3.96
C GLY A 254 -12.58 0.72 5.46
N MET A 255 -11.41 0.25 5.90
CA MET A 255 -10.96 0.35 7.29
C MET A 255 -10.48 1.77 7.62
N LEU A 256 -9.79 2.45 6.71
CA LEU A 256 -9.36 3.85 6.88
C LEU A 256 -10.56 4.79 7.04
N LYS A 257 -11.63 4.60 6.25
CA LYS A 257 -12.89 5.35 6.41
C LYS A 257 -13.50 5.25 7.81
N SER A 258 -13.16 4.21 8.58
CA SER A 258 -13.71 4.05 9.93
C SER A 258 -13.14 4.99 10.98
N GLY A 259 -12.18 5.87 10.65
CA GLY A 259 -11.56 6.76 11.62
C GLY A 259 -10.36 6.16 12.34
N ARG A 260 -10.02 4.90 12.06
CA ARG A 260 -9.17 4.05 12.91
C ARG A 260 -7.69 4.15 12.57
N LEU A 261 -6.86 3.82 13.57
CA LEU A 261 -5.51 3.29 13.32
C LEU A 261 -5.66 1.83 12.89
N VAL A 262 -5.23 1.52 11.68
CA VAL A 262 -5.38 0.19 11.07
C VAL A 262 -4.02 -0.53 11.00
N ASP A 263 -4.07 -1.85 10.97
CA ASP A 263 -2.87 -2.69 11.07
C ASP A 263 -2.89 -3.79 10.02
N HIS A 264 -1.70 -4.21 9.63
CA HIS A 264 -1.46 -5.25 8.65
C HIS A 264 -1.71 -6.63 9.24
N ALA A 265 -1.95 -7.58 8.33
CA ALA A 265 -2.22 -8.97 8.67
C ALA A 265 -0.96 -9.80 8.95
N THR A 266 -1.12 -10.80 9.80
CA THR A 266 -0.25 -11.96 9.90
C THR A 266 -1.05 -13.26 9.76
N LEU A 267 -0.43 -14.29 9.18
CA LEU A 267 -1.00 -15.64 9.10
C LEU A 267 -0.81 -16.42 10.41
N GLY A 268 0.12 -16.01 11.27
CA GLY A 268 0.57 -16.82 12.40
C GLY A 268 1.39 -18.05 11.98
N ALA A 269 2.01 -17.99 10.80
CA ALA A 269 2.89 -19.04 10.27
C ALA A 269 4.10 -18.41 9.55
N THR A 270 5.22 -19.12 9.52
CA THR A 270 6.39 -18.77 8.71
C THR A 270 6.58 -19.76 7.58
N VAL A 271 7.15 -19.30 6.47
CA VAL A 271 7.37 -20.11 5.28
C VAL A 271 8.83 -20.03 4.83
N SER A 272 9.31 -21.07 4.17
CA SER A 272 10.63 -21.13 3.54
C SER A 272 10.52 -21.70 2.14
N THR A 273 11.29 -21.17 1.20
CA THR A 273 11.42 -21.74 -0.14
C THR A 273 12.48 -22.83 -0.11
N ASP A 274 12.13 -24.05 -0.51
CA ASP A 274 13.07 -25.17 -0.57
C ASP A 274 13.93 -25.15 -1.86
N ALA A 275 14.85 -26.12 -1.98
CA ALA A 275 15.75 -26.21 -3.14
C ALA A 275 15.01 -26.49 -4.47
N SER A 276 13.77 -26.97 -4.43
CA SER A 276 12.92 -27.19 -5.61
C SER A 276 12.02 -26.01 -5.96
N GLY A 277 12.10 -24.91 -5.18
CA GLY A 277 11.27 -23.71 -5.36
C GLY A 277 9.91 -23.77 -4.66
N LYS A 278 9.63 -24.82 -3.88
CA LYS A 278 8.34 -24.94 -3.15
C LYS A 278 8.34 -24.06 -1.92
N VAL A 279 7.23 -23.35 -1.69
CA VAL A 279 7.05 -22.51 -0.50
C VAL A 279 6.41 -23.34 0.60
N LEU A 280 7.21 -23.82 1.54
CA LEU A 280 6.78 -24.74 2.60
C LEU A 280 6.56 -24.00 3.93
N VAL A 281 5.53 -24.41 4.67
CA VAL A 281 5.30 -23.96 6.05
C VAL A 281 6.42 -24.49 6.95
N SER A 282 7.22 -23.59 7.50
CA SER A 282 8.37 -23.90 8.37
C SER A 282 8.07 -23.73 9.86
N ASN A 283 7.04 -22.97 10.22
CA ASN A 283 6.52 -22.89 11.58
C ASN A 283 5.06 -22.44 11.54
N ILE A 284 4.30 -22.80 12.58
CA ILE A 284 2.91 -22.39 12.72
C ILE A 284 2.53 -22.25 14.20
N LEU A 285 1.89 -21.14 14.53
CA LEU A 285 1.33 -20.90 15.85
C LEU A 285 0.06 -21.73 16.00
N SER A 286 0.01 -22.59 17.02
CA SER A 286 -1.14 -23.46 17.29
C SER A 286 -2.44 -22.70 17.59
N LEU A 287 -2.33 -21.44 18.05
CA LEU A 287 -3.46 -20.56 18.34
C LEU A 287 -3.99 -19.82 17.10
N SER A 288 -3.26 -19.82 15.98
CA SER A 288 -3.68 -19.12 14.76
C SER A 288 -4.92 -19.76 14.12
N ASP A 289 -5.75 -18.96 13.45
CA ASP A 289 -6.86 -19.49 12.64
C ASP A 289 -6.35 -20.43 11.54
N ALA A 290 -5.19 -20.13 10.94
CA ALA A 290 -4.56 -20.98 9.93
C ALA A 290 -4.37 -22.43 10.42
N TYR A 291 -3.85 -22.60 11.64
CA TYR A 291 -3.70 -23.92 12.26
C TYR A 291 -5.07 -24.58 12.47
N ARG A 292 -6.07 -23.84 12.96
CA ARG A 292 -7.43 -24.36 13.18
C ARG A 292 -8.11 -24.80 11.89
N ARG A 293 -7.87 -24.10 10.77
CA ARG A 293 -8.38 -24.46 9.43
C ARG A 293 -7.67 -25.65 8.79
N GLY A 294 -6.57 -26.12 9.37
CA GLY A 294 -5.91 -27.34 8.93
C GLY A 294 -4.53 -27.16 8.32
N LEU A 295 -3.97 -25.93 8.28
CA LEU A 295 -2.60 -25.69 7.88
C LEU A 295 -1.64 -26.41 8.83
N ARG A 296 -0.62 -27.09 8.31
CA ARG A 296 0.37 -27.84 9.09
C ARG A 296 1.78 -27.55 8.60
N TYR A 297 2.74 -27.85 9.47
CA TYR A 297 4.15 -27.87 9.12
C TYR A 297 4.39 -28.76 7.89
N GLY A 298 5.18 -28.27 6.93
CA GLY A 298 5.50 -28.97 5.68
C GLY A 298 4.47 -28.84 4.56
N ASP A 299 3.33 -28.19 4.79
CA ASP A 299 2.41 -27.86 3.69
C ASP A 299 3.08 -26.93 2.68
N GLU A 300 2.86 -27.21 1.40
CA GLU A 300 3.24 -26.29 0.34
C GLU A 300 2.12 -25.25 0.14
N ILE A 301 2.45 -23.97 0.28
CA ILE A 301 1.55 -22.86 -0.04
C ILE A 301 1.74 -22.51 -1.52
N ILE A 302 0.64 -22.54 -2.26
CA ILE A 302 0.63 -22.26 -3.70
C ILE A 302 -0.22 -21.04 -4.06
N GLY A 303 -1.04 -20.54 -3.13
CA GLY A 303 -1.78 -19.29 -3.32
C GLY A 303 -2.30 -18.69 -2.02
N LEU A 304 -2.47 -17.38 -1.99
CA LEU A 304 -3.00 -16.59 -0.88
C LEU A 304 -3.82 -15.41 -1.45
N ALA A 305 -5.03 -15.20 -0.94
CA ALA A 305 -5.90 -14.09 -1.35
C ALA A 305 -6.07 -14.00 -2.88
N ASP A 306 -6.35 -15.14 -3.52
CA ASP A 306 -6.48 -15.33 -4.98
C ASP A 306 -5.20 -15.08 -5.81
N ARG A 307 -4.06 -14.80 -5.16
CA ARG A 307 -2.76 -14.62 -5.82
C ARG A 307 -1.91 -15.88 -5.70
N GLU A 308 -1.21 -16.24 -6.77
CA GLU A 308 -0.26 -17.38 -6.77
C GLU A 308 0.94 -17.08 -5.87
N VAL A 309 1.46 -18.07 -5.16
CA VAL A 309 2.65 -17.95 -4.31
C VAL A 309 3.79 -18.75 -4.93
N ARG A 310 4.90 -18.06 -5.24
CA ARG A 310 6.07 -18.65 -5.93
C ARG A 310 7.36 -18.66 -5.10
N SER A 311 7.42 -17.83 -4.07
CA SER A 311 8.58 -17.70 -3.19
C SER A 311 8.14 -17.21 -1.82
N THR A 312 9.03 -17.34 -0.83
CA THR A 312 8.83 -16.76 0.50
C THR A 312 8.63 -15.25 0.45
N ASN A 313 9.34 -14.54 -0.43
CA ASN A 313 9.19 -13.10 -0.57
C ASN A 313 7.85 -12.76 -1.22
N HIS A 314 7.44 -13.48 -2.26
CA HIS A 314 6.13 -13.29 -2.88
C HIS A 314 4.99 -13.51 -1.85
N PHE A 315 5.10 -14.55 -1.02
CA PHE A 315 4.16 -14.78 0.08
C PHE A 315 4.10 -13.59 1.06
N LYS A 316 5.26 -13.08 1.49
CA LYS A 316 5.34 -11.93 2.41
C LYS A 316 4.75 -10.66 1.79
N ASN A 317 5.05 -10.40 0.51
CA ASN A 317 4.53 -9.24 -0.20
C ASN A 317 3.00 -9.29 -0.26
N ILE A 318 2.42 -10.42 -0.68
CA ILE A 318 0.96 -10.60 -0.69
C ILE A 318 0.38 -10.39 0.71
N LEU A 319 0.90 -11.09 1.73
CA LEU A 319 0.40 -11.00 3.10
C LEU A 319 0.46 -9.57 3.65
N GLY A 320 1.54 -8.86 3.36
CA GLY A 320 1.72 -7.47 3.77
C GLY A 320 0.80 -6.48 3.06
N THR A 321 0.05 -6.86 2.02
CA THR A 321 -1.00 -6.00 1.44
C THR A 321 -2.38 -6.19 2.07
N LEU A 322 -2.51 -7.10 3.04
CA LEU A 322 -3.80 -7.49 3.60
C LEU A 322 -4.00 -6.86 4.98
N PRO A 323 -5.18 -6.30 5.26
CA PRO A 323 -5.51 -5.79 6.58
C PRO A 323 -5.83 -6.94 7.55
N LYS A 324 -5.60 -6.71 8.84
CA LYS A 324 -6.03 -7.66 9.88
C LYS A 324 -7.54 -7.90 9.86
N ASP A 325 -7.98 -8.99 10.50
CA ASP A 325 -9.38 -9.44 10.63
C ASP A 325 -10.03 -9.94 9.33
N TRP A 326 -9.44 -9.70 8.15
CA TRP A 326 -9.94 -10.26 6.90
C TRP A 326 -9.88 -11.79 6.89
N ARG A 327 -10.91 -12.39 6.29
CA ARG A 327 -10.89 -13.80 5.88
C ARG A 327 -10.42 -13.87 4.43
N VAL A 328 -9.44 -14.73 4.15
CA VAL A 328 -8.88 -14.89 2.80
C VAL A 328 -8.67 -16.37 2.47
N PRO A 329 -8.76 -16.76 1.20
CA PRO A 329 -8.41 -18.11 0.78
C PRO A 329 -6.90 -18.32 0.80
N LEU A 330 -6.50 -19.45 1.36
CA LEU A 330 -5.15 -19.99 1.37
C LEU A 330 -5.17 -21.33 0.65
N VAL A 331 -4.50 -21.40 -0.50
CA VAL A 331 -4.41 -22.61 -1.31
C VAL A 331 -3.13 -23.35 -0.95
N ILE A 332 -3.27 -24.59 -0.49
CA ILE A 332 -2.17 -25.46 -0.08
C ILE A 332 -2.14 -26.75 -0.88
N ARG A 333 -0.97 -27.39 -0.94
CA ARG A 333 -0.78 -28.74 -1.43
C ARG A 333 -0.17 -29.62 -0.34
N ARG A 334 -0.83 -30.74 -0.05
CA ARG A 334 -0.37 -31.78 0.88
C ARG A 334 -0.61 -33.15 0.26
N ASP A 335 0.40 -34.02 0.28
CA ASP A 335 0.33 -35.38 -0.30
C ASP A 335 -0.15 -35.38 -1.76
N GLY A 336 0.30 -34.38 -2.54
CA GLY A 336 -0.09 -34.20 -3.94
C GLY A 336 -1.51 -33.66 -4.16
N LYS A 337 -2.31 -33.43 -3.10
CA LYS A 337 -3.67 -32.91 -3.20
C LYS A 337 -3.73 -31.42 -2.86
N THR A 338 -4.37 -30.64 -3.72
CA THR A 338 -4.65 -29.23 -3.48
C THR A 338 -5.88 -29.07 -2.59
N ARG A 339 -5.83 -28.12 -1.65
CA ARG A 339 -6.95 -27.73 -0.77
C ARG A 339 -6.99 -26.22 -0.63
N THR A 340 -8.19 -25.65 -0.55
CA THR A 340 -8.37 -24.24 -0.21
C THR A 340 -8.89 -24.13 1.22
N LEU A 341 -8.18 -23.38 2.05
CA LEU A 341 -8.56 -23.07 3.43
C LEU A 341 -9.04 -21.62 3.47
N LEU A 342 -10.19 -21.35 4.08
CA LEU A 342 -10.61 -19.97 4.34
C LEU A 342 -10.11 -19.56 5.73
N VAL A 343 -9.13 -18.66 5.78
CA VAL A 343 -8.39 -18.31 7.01
C VAL A 343 -8.64 -16.86 7.40
N ARG A 344 -8.96 -16.61 8.67
CA ARG A 344 -8.97 -15.27 9.27
C ARG A 344 -7.56 -14.84 9.67
N LEU A 345 -7.17 -13.65 9.27
CA LEU A 345 -5.85 -13.08 9.57
C LEU A 345 -5.86 -12.30 10.89
N ASP A 346 -4.81 -12.49 11.69
CA ASP A 346 -4.57 -11.72 12.92
C ASP A 346 -3.79 -10.43 12.60
N GLY A 347 -3.67 -9.51 13.56
CA GLY A 347 -2.83 -8.31 13.42
C GLY A 347 -1.35 -8.59 13.70
N VAL A 348 -0.47 -7.84 13.05
CA VAL A 348 0.99 -7.87 13.34
C VAL A 348 1.25 -7.28 14.73
N HIS A 349 0.48 -6.28 15.13
CA HIS A 349 0.60 -5.57 16.39
C HIS A 349 -0.65 -5.78 17.26
N SER A 350 -0.46 -5.80 18.58
CA SER A 350 -1.58 -5.52 19.48
C SER A 350 -1.98 -4.05 19.37
N GLU A 351 -3.22 -3.72 19.73
CA GLU A 351 -3.73 -2.33 19.66
C GLU A 351 -2.84 -1.35 20.41
N LYS A 352 -2.41 -1.70 21.62
CA LYS A 352 -1.48 -0.88 22.40
C LYS A 352 -0.14 -0.68 21.68
N GLN A 353 0.43 -1.75 21.12
CA GLN A 353 1.69 -1.65 20.38
C GLN A 353 1.57 -0.73 19.17
N LEU A 354 0.46 -0.82 18.42
CA LEU A 354 0.21 0.05 17.29
C LEU A 354 0.10 1.52 17.71
N ILE A 355 -0.61 1.81 18.80
CA ILE A 355 -0.73 3.19 19.34
C ILE A 355 0.64 3.72 19.77
N ASP A 356 1.38 2.94 20.57
CA ASP A 356 2.71 3.33 21.06
C ASP A 356 3.66 3.61 19.89
N LEU A 357 3.58 2.79 18.84
CA LEU A 357 4.38 2.89 17.63
C LEU A 357 4.05 4.15 16.81
N VAL A 358 2.77 4.42 16.55
CA VAL A 358 2.31 5.63 15.86
C VAL A 358 2.76 6.90 16.61
N ASN A 359 2.61 6.91 17.93
CA ASN A 359 3.01 8.04 18.78
C ASN A 359 4.53 8.27 18.78
N SER A 360 5.33 7.20 18.77
CA SER A 360 6.79 7.30 18.71
C SER A 360 7.30 7.90 17.40
N GLU A 361 6.77 7.45 16.26
CA GLU A 361 7.09 7.95 14.92
C GLU A 361 6.70 9.42 14.76
N ALA A 362 5.49 9.81 15.19
CA ALA A 362 5.06 11.21 15.16
C ALA A 362 6.01 12.11 15.99
N SER A 363 6.49 11.62 17.13
CA SER A 363 7.43 12.35 17.99
C SER A 363 8.80 12.52 17.34
N GLU A 364 9.33 11.49 16.66
CA GLU A 364 10.61 11.57 15.94
C GLU A 364 10.52 12.51 14.71
N MET A 365 9.38 12.54 14.02
CA MET A 365 9.14 13.41 12.87
C MET A 365 8.92 14.88 13.26
N HIS A 366 8.27 15.16 14.39
CA HIS A 366 8.09 16.52 14.91
C HIS A 366 9.29 17.03 15.73
N GLY A 367 10.18 16.14 16.15
CA GLY A 367 11.27 16.43 17.09
C GLY A 367 12.63 15.96 16.60
N GLY A 368 13.18 16.59 15.57
CA GLY A 368 14.66 16.70 15.52
C GLY A 368 15.10 17.49 16.76
N PRO A 369 16.23 17.15 17.43
CA PRO A 369 16.68 17.94 18.57
C PRO A 369 16.85 19.39 18.11
N GLN A 370 16.06 20.28 18.70
CA GLN A 370 16.29 21.71 18.60
C GLN A 370 17.75 21.93 19.02
N PRO A 371 18.59 22.60 18.21
CA PRO A 371 19.95 22.88 18.62
C PRO A 371 19.85 23.67 19.91
N ASP A 372 20.30 23.05 21.00
CA ASP A 372 20.45 23.71 22.27
C ASP A 372 21.44 24.87 22.02
N PRO A 373 21.01 26.15 22.16
CA PRO A 373 21.87 27.29 21.89
C PRO A 373 23.07 27.36 22.85
N ASN A 374 23.11 26.50 23.87
CA ASN A 374 24.23 26.34 24.80
C ASN A 374 25.05 25.06 24.59
N LYS A 375 24.83 24.32 23.49
CA LYS A 375 25.58 23.09 23.17
C LYS A 375 26.50 23.23 21.96
N GLU A 376 27.00 24.45 21.75
CA GLU A 376 28.30 24.67 21.11
C GLU A 376 29.28 25.05 22.20
N LEU A 377 30.15 24.11 22.60
CA LEU A 377 31.47 24.28 23.23
C LEU A 377 31.91 22.89 23.76
N ASP A 378 32.17 21.92 22.86
CA ASP A 378 33.04 20.78 23.20
C ASP A 378 33.48 19.91 22.00
N LYS A 379 33.57 20.48 20.79
CA LYS A 379 34.13 19.76 19.62
C LYS A 379 35.17 20.57 18.86
N GLN A 380 35.97 21.36 19.56
CA GLN A 380 37.19 21.94 18.98
C GLN A 380 38.47 21.12 19.31
N ASP A 381 38.44 20.19 20.28
CA ASP A 381 39.67 19.51 20.74
C ASP A 381 40.07 18.24 19.96
N GLU A 382 39.24 17.72 19.04
CA GLU A 382 39.56 16.51 18.26
C GLU A 382 40.03 16.78 16.82
N LEU A 383 39.98 18.01 16.33
CA LEU A 383 40.42 18.36 14.97
C LEU A 383 41.82 18.99 14.89
N ASP A 384 42.39 19.42 16.02
CA ASP A 384 43.73 20.05 16.07
C ASP A 384 44.90 19.05 16.16
N GLN A 385 44.66 17.73 16.17
CA GLN A 385 45.73 16.72 16.13
C GLN A 385 46.12 16.23 14.73
N LYS A 386 45.55 16.75 13.63
CA LYS A 386 45.87 16.19 12.29
C LYS A 386 46.38 17.12 11.20
N HIS A 387 46.48 18.44 11.37
CA HIS A 387 47.10 19.29 10.34
C HIS A 387 47.95 20.41 10.94
N GLY A 388 49.23 20.11 11.18
CA GLY A 388 50.25 21.13 11.37
C GLY A 388 50.85 21.57 10.03
N ARG A 389 50.96 22.91 9.87
CA ARG A 389 51.54 23.71 8.75
C ARG A 389 50.48 24.08 7.69
N ASP A 390 50.19 25.34 7.36
CA ASP A 390 50.93 26.61 7.44
C ASP A 390 50.01 27.81 7.78
N LYS A 391 50.60 28.85 8.39
CA LYS A 391 50.00 30.19 8.58
C LYS A 391 50.00 30.97 7.26
N GLN A 392 48.97 31.79 6.98
CA GLN A 392 49.00 33.28 7.02
C GLN A 392 47.82 33.99 6.31
N LEU A 393 47.34 35.08 6.95
CA LEU A 393 46.65 36.31 6.46
C LEU A 393 45.11 36.42 6.52
N GLU A 394 44.63 37.20 7.52
CA GLU A 394 43.79 38.45 7.49
C GLU A 394 42.73 38.59 6.35
N ASP A 395 41.46 38.99 6.55
CA ASP A 395 40.93 40.21 7.21
C ASP A 395 39.37 40.20 7.36
N ASP A 396 38.88 40.90 8.40
CA ASP A 396 37.62 41.59 8.71
C ASP A 396 36.29 41.37 7.95
N PHE A 397 35.17 41.23 8.70
CA PHE A 397 33.95 42.09 8.64
C PHE A 397 32.86 41.62 9.66
N GLU A 398 32.47 42.50 10.59
CA GLU A 398 31.29 42.35 11.49
C GLU A 398 29.99 42.85 10.82
N PRO A 399 28.81 42.34 11.25
CA PRO A 399 27.60 43.17 11.26
C PRO A 399 26.83 43.17 12.59
N GLN A 400 26.31 44.35 12.91
CA GLN A 400 25.53 44.73 14.09
C GLN A 400 24.08 44.20 14.08
N ALA A 401 23.54 43.93 15.28
CA ALA A 401 22.14 43.62 15.54
C ALA A 401 21.26 44.88 15.72
N PRO A 402 19.93 44.80 15.49
CA PRO A 402 19.00 45.79 16.00
C PRO A 402 18.10 45.27 17.14
N HIS A 403 17.67 46.25 17.92
CA HIS A 403 16.94 46.25 19.18
C HIS A 403 15.44 45.89 19.09
N ASP A 404 14.92 45.45 20.24
CA ASP A 404 13.52 45.33 20.66
C ASP A 404 12.71 46.64 20.51
N ALA A 405 11.39 46.51 20.33
CA ALA A 405 10.35 47.13 21.20
C ALA A 405 8.94 46.98 20.59
N ASP A 406 8.02 46.35 21.33
CA ASP A 406 6.82 46.97 21.91
C ASP A 406 5.59 46.05 22.03
N SER A 407 4.95 46.20 23.19
CA SER A 407 3.93 45.37 23.80
C SER A 407 2.56 46.05 23.90
N HIS A 408 1.54 45.20 24.15
CA HIS A 408 0.20 45.46 24.75
C HIS A 408 -1.02 45.59 23.81
N PRO A 409 -2.26 45.32 24.31
CA PRO A 409 -2.69 44.19 25.13
C PRO A 409 -4.03 43.54 24.65
N ALA A 410 -4.38 42.39 25.23
CA ALA A 410 -5.64 41.67 25.05
C ALA A 410 -6.85 42.36 25.73
N PRO A 411 -8.09 42.03 25.33
CA PRO A 411 -9.26 42.13 26.20
C PRO A 411 -9.82 40.76 26.60
N ALA A 412 -10.57 40.80 27.70
CA ALA A 412 -10.91 39.72 28.60
C ALA A 412 -12.23 38.98 28.29
N ASP A 413 -12.32 37.80 28.92
CA ASP A 413 -13.46 36.96 29.27
C ASP A 413 -14.88 37.57 29.26
N SER A 414 -15.82 36.78 28.76
CA SER A 414 -17.17 36.68 29.32
C SER A 414 -17.75 35.28 29.12
N SER A 415 -18.10 34.64 30.22
CA SER A 415 -18.81 33.37 30.36
C SER A 415 -20.32 33.50 30.06
N GLY A 416 -20.94 32.42 29.57
CA GLY A 416 -22.39 32.33 29.40
C GLY A 416 -22.91 31.04 28.76
N GLU A 417 -23.21 30.06 29.62
CA GLU A 417 -24.32 29.08 29.61
C GLU A 417 -24.59 28.10 28.44
N ASP A 418 -24.71 26.84 28.86
CA ASP A 418 -25.26 25.67 28.17
C ASP A 418 -26.70 25.87 27.67
N SER A 419 -26.97 25.41 26.44
CA SER A 419 -28.28 24.84 26.12
C SER A 419 -28.18 23.80 24.99
N SER A 420 -28.70 22.62 25.29
CA SER A 420 -28.83 21.43 24.46
C SER A 420 -29.76 21.59 23.25
N GLY A 421 -29.35 21.02 22.11
CA GLY A 421 -30.22 20.31 21.17
C GLY A 421 -30.98 21.13 20.13
N THR A 422 -30.43 21.23 18.92
CA THR A 422 -31.19 21.14 17.65
C THR A 422 -30.24 21.03 16.44
N GLU A 423 -30.42 19.95 15.68
CA GLU A 423 -30.32 19.81 14.21
C GLU A 423 -29.28 20.63 13.42
N LEU A 424 -28.23 19.94 12.96
CA LEU A 424 -27.43 20.32 11.78
C LEU A 424 -28.27 20.07 10.51
N SER A 425 -29.18 20.97 10.18
CA SER A 425 -29.85 21.00 8.87
C SER A 425 -29.58 22.28 8.07
N ASP A 426 -28.85 23.25 8.63
CA ASP A 426 -28.41 24.45 7.90
C ASP A 426 -26.89 24.59 7.97
N ALA A 427 -26.18 23.75 7.22
CA ALA A 427 -24.83 24.10 6.78
C ALA A 427 -24.98 25.27 5.79
N ALA A 428 -24.84 26.50 6.27
CA ALA A 428 -24.61 27.65 5.42
C ALA A 428 -23.49 27.27 4.44
N GLN A 429 -23.81 27.30 3.13
CA GLN A 429 -22.89 26.95 2.05
C GLN A 429 -21.57 27.68 2.28
N LEU A 430 -20.54 26.94 2.70
CA LEU A 430 -19.21 27.50 2.88
C LEU A 430 -18.72 27.93 1.51
N GLU A 431 -18.33 29.20 1.38
CA GLU A 431 -17.66 29.66 0.17
C GLU A 431 -16.37 28.83 0.00
N PRO A 432 -16.19 28.14 -1.15
CA PRO A 432 -15.04 27.29 -1.37
C PRO A 432 -13.72 28.03 -1.12
N GLY A 433 -12.93 27.51 -0.19
CA GLY A 433 -11.60 28.04 0.16
C GLY A 433 -11.56 29.09 1.28
N GLN A 434 -12.66 29.33 2.00
CA GLN A 434 -12.60 30.03 3.28
C GLN A 434 -12.34 29.04 4.43
N PRO A 435 -11.28 29.23 5.24
CA PRO A 435 -11.01 28.36 6.37
C PRO A 435 -12.15 28.41 7.40
N ASN A 436 -12.65 27.25 7.82
CA ASN A 436 -13.69 27.16 8.85
C ASN A 436 -13.18 26.35 10.03
N LYS A 437 -12.49 27.07 10.92
CA LYS A 437 -11.94 26.51 12.16
C LYS A 437 -13.01 25.80 13.00
N ALA A 438 -14.23 26.34 13.09
CA ALA A 438 -15.30 25.73 13.89
C ALA A 438 -15.77 24.39 13.30
N LEU A 439 -15.88 24.29 11.95
CA LEU A 439 -16.20 23.02 11.30
C LEU A 439 -15.10 21.99 11.55
N VAL A 440 -13.84 22.37 11.34
CA VAL A 440 -12.68 21.48 11.57
C VAL A 440 -12.66 20.97 13.01
N GLU A 441 -12.77 21.87 14.00
CA GLU A 441 -12.80 21.51 15.42
C GLU A 441 -13.95 20.55 15.76
N SER A 442 -15.13 20.73 15.14
CA SER A 442 -16.27 19.83 15.34
C SER A 442 -16.05 18.41 14.78
N MET A 443 -15.15 18.28 13.80
CA MET A 443 -14.84 17.02 13.12
C MET A 443 -13.64 16.29 13.70
N LEU A 444 -12.87 16.88 14.62
CA LEU A 444 -11.71 16.25 15.25
C LEU A 444 -12.09 15.73 16.64
N ILE A 445 -12.30 14.42 16.75
CA ILE A 445 -12.65 13.77 18.02
C ILE A 445 -11.58 12.76 18.38
N GLU A 446 -10.86 13.03 19.47
CA GLU A 446 -9.84 12.12 20.00
C GLU A 446 -10.48 10.89 20.66
N ARG A 447 -9.94 9.70 20.35
CA ARG A 447 -10.22 8.45 21.06
C ARG A 447 -9.07 7.49 20.84
N SER A 448 -8.61 6.81 21.90
CA SER A 448 -7.56 5.79 21.79
C SER A 448 -7.89 4.73 20.73
N GLY A 449 -6.94 4.44 19.84
CA GLY A 449 -7.11 3.51 18.71
C GLY A 449 -7.69 4.13 17.43
N PHE A 450 -7.97 5.44 17.44
CA PHE A 450 -8.50 6.20 16.31
C PHE A 450 -7.54 7.32 15.91
N ALA A 451 -7.41 7.54 14.61
CA ALA A 451 -6.85 8.79 14.08
C ALA A 451 -7.87 9.92 14.24
N ASN A 452 -9.14 9.63 13.95
CA ASN A 452 -10.24 10.57 14.18
C ASN A 452 -11.56 9.81 14.42
N TYR A 453 -12.07 9.89 15.66
CA TYR A 453 -13.27 9.16 16.06
C TYR A 453 -14.58 9.71 15.46
N TYR A 454 -14.57 10.94 14.92
CA TYR A 454 -15.73 11.52 14.25
C TYR A 454 -16.30 10.60 13.16
N TYR A 455 -15.43 10.12 12.27
CA TYR A 455 -15.83 9.24 11.17
C TYR A 455 -16.36 7.89 11.64
N ASN A 456 -15.87 7.40 12.78
CA ASN A 456 -16.40 6.18 13.36
C ASN A 456 -17.85 6.36 13.81
N ARG A 457 -18.13 7.46 14.52
CA ARG A 457 -19.48 7.80 14.99
C ARG A 457 -20.42 8.04 13.81
N LEU A 458 -19.98 8.80 12.82
CA LEU A 458 -20.74 9.11 11.61
C LEU A 458 -21.21 7.81 10.94
N HIS A 459 -20.27 6.95 10.53
CA HIS A 459 -20.61 5.73 9.81
C HIS A 459 -21.32 4.68 10.66
N ARG A 460 -21.03 4.61 11.96
CA ARG A 460 -21.79 3.76 12.89
C ARG A 460 -23.25 4.15 12.93
N ASN A 461 -23.53 5.46 13.04
CA ASN A 461 -24.89 5.98 13.14
C ASN A 461 -25.61 5.84 11.79
N GLU A 462 -24.98 6.21 10.66
CA GLU A 462 -25.55 6.03 9.32
C GLU A 462 -25.96 4.57 9.04
N LEU A 463 -25.12 3.62 9.44
CA LEU A 463 -25.38 2.21 9.23
C LEU A 463 -26.53 1.69 10.10
N TRP A 464 -26.58 2.15 11.35
CA TRP A 464 -27.69 1.87 12.25
C TRP A 464 -29.00 2.43 11.71
N GLU A 465 -29.05 3.70 11.35
CA GLU A 465 -30.27 4.37 10.86
C GLU A 465 -30.83 3.66 9.62
N ARG A 466 -29.96 3.26 8.68
CA ARG A 466 -30.37 2.51 7.47
C ARG A 466 -31.02 1.16 7.80
N CYS A 467 -30.49 0.46 8.80
CA CYS A 467 -31.08 -0.80 9.26
C CYS A 467 -32.37 -0.55 10.04
N HIS A 468 -32.37 0.44 10.92
CA HIS A 468 -33.47 0.79 11.82
C HIS A 468 -34.73 1.21 11.04
N GLN A 469 -34.59 1.98 9.96
CA GLN A 469 -35.69 2.36 9.06
C GLN A 469 -36.50 1.18 8.51
N GLN A 470 -35.91 -0.01 8.45
CA GLN A 470 -36.54 -1.22 7.93
C GLN A 470 -36.85 -2.26 9.01
N SER A 471 -36.18 -2.19 10.16
CA SER A 471 -36.22 -3.18 11.25
C SER A 471 -36.18 -2.51 12.62
N ASP A 472 -37.13 -1.60 12.88
CA ASP A 472 -37.29 -0.93 14.18
C ASP A 472 -38.03 -1.81 15.19
N PHE A 473 -37.40 -2.08 16.33
CA PHE A 473 -37.98 -2.79 17.46
C PHE A 473 -37.74 -2.07 18.80
N ALA A 474 -37.52 -0.75 18.78
CA ALA A 474 -37.14 0.01 19.98
C ALA A 474 -38.23 0.07 21.07
N GLU A 475 -39.50 -0.03 20.69
CA GLU A 475 -40.64 -0.04 21.63
C GLU A 475 -40.92 -1.43 22.22
N GLU A 476 -40.34 -2.49 21.64
CA GLU A 476 -40.56 -3.85 22.09
C GLU A 476 -39.75 -4.15 23.35
N THR A 477 -40.36 -4.86 24.30
CA THR A 477 -39.75 -5.12 25.62
C THR A 477 -39.99 -6.53 26.15
N GLY A 478 -40.87 -7.31 25.52
CA GLY A 478 -41.17 -8.69 25.91
C GLY A 478 -40.39 -9.74 25.12
N PRO A 479 -40.59 -11.03 25.44
CA PRO A 479 -39.86 -12.11 24.81
C PRO A 479 -40.23 -12.30 23.34
N TRP A 480 -39.26 -12.65 22.51
CA TRP A 480 -39.49 -12.96 21.09
C TRP A 480 -39.59 -14.46 20.90
N THR A 481 -40.69 -14.93 20.33
CA THR A 481 -40.92 -16.35 20.02
C THR A 481 -40.93 -16.56 18.52
N PHE A 482 -39.91 -17.24 18.01
CA PHE A 482 -39.81 -17.67 16.61
C PHE A 482 -40.31 -19.10 16.49
N THR A 483 -41.18 -19.36 15.51
CA THR A 483 -41.61 -20.71 15.17
C THR A 483 -41.32 -21.01 13.72
N GLY A 484 -40.98 -22.26 13.41
CA GLY A 484 -40.81 -22.68 12.04
C GLY A 484 -40.28 -24.10 11.89
N SER A 485 -39.30 -24.30 11.00
CA SER A 485 -38.72 -25.60 10.69
C SER A 485 -37.19 -25.57 10.58
N VAL A 486 -36.56 -26.69 10.96
CA VAL A 486 -35.12 -26.93 10.78
C VAL A 486 -34.91 -27.93 9.65
N ALA A 487 -33.97 -27.66 8.75
CA ALA A 487 -33.65 -28.57 7.66
C ALA A 487 -33.20 -29.95 8.20
N GLY A 488 -33.87 -31.02 7.75
CA GLY A 488 -33.61 -32.39 8.17
C GLY A 488 -34.40 -32.85 9.40
N GLU A 489 -35.12 -31.94 10.07
CA GLU A 489 -36.02 -32.28 11.17
C GLU A 489 -37.48 -32.31 10.68
N SER A 490 -38.26 -33.27 11.17
CA SER A 490 -39.69 -33.42 10.80
C SER A 490 -40.63 -32.68 11.75
N THR A 491 -40.16 -32.35 12.95
CA THR A 491 -40.94 -31.65 13.96
C THR A 491 -40.71 -30.14 13.87
N PRO A 492 -41.74 -29.32 14.08
CA PRO A 492 -41.59 -27.87 14.19
C PRO A 492 -40.59 -27.49 15.29
N VAL A 493 -39.94 -26.34 15.08
CA VAL A 493 -39.03 -25.73 16.07
C VAL A 493 -39.67 -24.48 16.65
N SER A 494 -39.41 -24.24 17.94
CA SER A 494 -39.73 -22.99 18.62
C SER A 494 -38.50 -22.46 19.32
N VAL A 495 -38.15 -21.19 19.09
CA VAL A 495 -37.08 -20.46 19.77
C VAL A 495 -37.69 -19.31 20.54
N VAL A 496 -37.49 -19.26 21.85
CA VAL A 496 -37.96 -18.19 22.72
C VAL A 496 -36.75 -17.45 23.28
N LEU A 497 -36.67 -16.14 23.05
CA LEU A 497 -35.64 -15.27 23.60
C LEU A 497 -36.26 -14.38 24.68
N PHE A 498 -35.88 -14.64 25.93
CA PHE A 498 -36.16 -13.80 27.08
C PHE A 498 -35.02 -12.78 27.26
N PRO A 499 -35.19 -11.76 28.14
CA PRO A 499 -34.12 -10.82 28.43
C PRO A 499 -32.85 -11.45 29.03
N ASP A 500 -32.96 -12.59 29.72
CA ASP A 500 -31.87 -13.23 30.48
C ASP A 500 -31.55 -14.66 30.05
N ARG A 501 -32.37 -15.28 29.18
CA ARG A 501 -32.17 -16.65 28.72
C ARG A 501 -32.83 -16.91 27.36
N GLY A 502 -32.34 -17.93 26.67
CA GLY A 502 -32.92 -18.44 25.44
C GLY A 502 -33.31 -19.91 25.60
N GLU A 503 -34.41 -20.29 24.97
CA GLU A 503 -34.91 -21.67 24.94
C GLU A 503 -35.23 -22.08 23.50
N MET A 504 -34.72 -23.23 23.05
CA MET A 504 -34.98 -23.79 21.73
C MET A 504 -35.55 -25.21 21.87
N HIS A 505 -36.70 -25.44 21.28
CA HIS A 505 -37.42 -26.72 21.30
C HIS A 505 -37.39 -27.32 19.89
N VAL A 506 -36.73 -28.46 19.71
CA VAL A 506 -36.68 -29.23 18.46
C VAL A 506 -37.13 -30.65 18.76
N GLY A 507 -38.36 -31.00 18.35
CA GLY A 507 -38.95 -32.29 18.68
C GLY A 507 -39.05 -32.51 20.19
N SER A 508 -38.36 -33.53 20.72
CA SER A 508 -38.28 -33.79 22.16
C SER A 508 -37.10 -33.13 22.86
N ARG A 509 -36.18 -32.49 22.13
CA ARG A 509 -34.99 -31.84 22.68
C ARG A 509 -35.34 -30.41 23.06
N THR A 510 -34.98 -30.04 24.29
CA THR A 510 -35.01 -28.66 24.76
C THR A 510 -33.56 -28.23 25.02
N LEU A 511 -33.15 -27.15 24.38
CA LEU A 511 -31.84 -26.52 24.54
C LEU A 511 -32.04 -25.18 25.22
N THR A 512 -31.24 -24.90 26.23
CA THR A 512 -31.32 -23.64 26.99
C THR A 512 -29.95 -22.99 27.05
N ALA A 513 -29.91 -21.67 26.95
CA ALA A 513 -28.71 -20.88 27.17
C ALA A 513 -29.05 -19.73 28.12
N GLU A 514 -28.19 -19.50 29.09
CA GLU A 514 -28.21 -18.26 29.88
C GLU A 514 -27.59 -17.14 29.04
N LEU A 515 -28.23 -15.97 29.03
CA LEU A 515 -27.94 -14.85 28.12
C LEU A 515 -27.55 -13.57 28.88
N THR A 516 -26.87 -13.74 30.01
CA THR A 516 -26.43 -12.68 30.92
C THR A 516 -24.94 -12.34 30.76
N ASP A 517 -24.01 -13.00 31.46
CA ASP A 517 -22.62 -12.52 31.62
C ASP A 517 -21.51 -13.48 31.17
N ARG A 518 -21.85 -14.68 30.69
CA ARG A 518 -20.89 -15.71 30.27
C ARG A 518 -21.15 -16.23 28.85
N MET A 519 -21.21 -15.33 27.89
CA MET A 519 -21.54 -15.66 26.49
C MET A 519 -20.42 -16.49 25.85
N SER A 520 -19.18 -16.22 26.24
CA SER A 520 -17.99 -16.93 25.75
C SER A 520 -18.07 -18.46 25.99
N ASP A 521 -18.61 -18.88 27.14
CA ASP A 521 -18.78 -20.30 27.49
C ASP A 521 -19.79 -21.01 26.59
N VAL A 522 -20.86 -20.33 26.18
CA VAL A 522 -21.85 -20.89 25.27
C VAL A 522 -21.25 -21.06 23.88
N VAL A 523 -20.47 -20.07 23.42
CA VAL A 523 -19.74 -20.13 22.14
C VAL A 523 -18.74 -21.29 22.14
N ALA A 524 -17.97 -21.47 23.22
CA ALA A 524 -16.95 -22.51 23.34
C ALA A 524 -17.48 -23.94 23.19
N GLN A 525 -18.77 -24.18 23.47
CA GLN A 525 -19.39 -25.49 23.34
C GLN A 525 -19.60 -25.93 21.88
N ARG A 526 -19.61 -25.00 20.92
CA ARG A 526 -19.85 -25.25 19.48
C ARG A 526 -21.14 -26.06 19.20
N ARG A 527 -22.21 -25.75 19.92
CA ARG A 527 -23.53 -26.43 19.86
C ARG A 527 -24.59 -25.55 19.22
N GLU A 528 -25.76 -26.13 18.95
CA GLU A 528 -26.95 -25.40 18.46
C GLU A 528 -27.37 -24.25 19.40
N THR A 529 -27.00 -24.29 20.69
CA THR A 529 -27.22 -23.18 21.65
C THR A 529 -26.52 -21.88 21.24
N GLY A 530 -25.50 -21.92 20.36
CA GLY A 530 -24.92 -20.71 19.76
C GLY A 530 -25.96 -19.89 18.98
N LEU A 531 -26.98 -20.52 18.40
CA LEU A 531 -28.09 -19.82 17.76
C LEU A 531 -28.78 -18.84 18.73
N LEU A 532 -29.01 -19.27 19.98
CA LEU A 532 -29.67 -18.46 20.99
C LEU A 532 -28.88 -17.20 21.31
N VAL A 533 -27.55 -17.33 21.42
CA VAL A 533 -26.66 -16.20 21.72
C VAL A 533 -26.60 -15.21 20.56
N ALA A 534 -26.42 -15.68 19.33
CA ALA A 534 -26.34 -14.81 18.16
C ALA A 534 -27.68 -14.13 17.85
N LEU A 535 -28.81 -14.84 17.97
CA LEU A 535 -30.13 -14.24 17.81
C LEU A 535 -30.44 -13.25 18.94
N HIS A 536 -30.01 -13.51 20.17
CA HIS A 536 -30.18 -12.55 21.25
C HIS A 536 -29.34 -11.29 21.04
N ALA A 537 -28.09 -11.43 20.57
CA ALA A 537 -27.28 -10.28 20.20
C ALA A 537 -27.96 -9.43 19.12
N LEU A 538 -28.54 -10.07 18.09
CA LEU A 538 -29.32 -9.38 17.05
C LEU A 538 -30.57 -8.70 17.64
N GLN A 539 -31.33 -9.41 18.48
CA GLN A 539 -32.51 -8.87 19.14
C GLN A 539 -32.16 -7.63 19.96
N GLN A 540 -31.14 -7.71 20.82
CA GLN A 540 -30.67 -6.57 21.62
C GLN A 540 -30.19 -5.42 20.74
N PHE A 541 -29.51 -5.72 19.63
CA PHE A 541 -29.05 -4.69 18.70
C PHE A 541 -30.23 -3.95 18.07
N LEU A 542 -31.26 -4.67 17.59
CA LEU A 542 -32.45 -4.09 16.97
C LEU A 542 -33.33 -3.31 17.96
N MET A 543 -33.33 -3.68 19.25
CA MET A 543 -34.11 -2.99 20.28
C MET A 543 -33.38 -1.80 20.90
N LEU A 544 -32.07 -1.91 21.13
CA LEU A 544 -31.29 -0.94 21.90
C LEU A 544 -30.48 0.01 21.01
N GLY A 545 -30.09 -0.45 19.82
CA GLY A 545 -29.15 0.26 18.96
C GLY A 545 -27.68 0.17 19.42
N PRO A 546 -26.74 0.67 18.61
CA PRO A 546 -25.31 0.52 18.82
C PRO A 546 -24.79 1.20 20.09
N GLU A 547 -25.42 2.29 20.56
CA GLU A 547 -24.94 3.03 21.74
C GLU A 547 -25.30 2.36 23.08
N ARG A 548 -26.35 1.53 23.08
CA ARG A 548 -26.88 0.93 24.31
C ARG A 548 -26.56 -0.54 24.46
N ILE A 549 -26.29 -1.27 23.37
CA ILE A 549 -25.89 -2.68 23.45
C ILE A 549 -24.49 -2.86 24.07
N GLY A 550 -23.60 -1.89 23.86
CA GLY A 550 -22.22 -1.95 24.35
C GLY A 550 -21.35 -0.89 23.69
N ASP A 551 -20.04 -0.96 23.91
CA ASP A 551 -19.10 -0.08 23.23
C ASP A 551 -18.96 -0.50 21.75
N THR A 552 -19.86 0.05 20.93
CA THR A 552 -19.96 -0.30 19.51
C THR A 552 -19.19 0.68 18.65
N ILE A 553 -18.28 0.14 17.84
CA ILE A 553 -17.47 0.86 16.87
C ILE A 553 -17.75 0.37 15.45
N TYR A 554 -17.58 1.25 14.47
CA TYR A 554 -17.51 0.84 13.06
C TYR A 554 -16.12 0.29 12.75
N LEU A 555 -15.99 -0.93 12.23
CA LEU A 555 -14.68 -1.49 11.88
C LEU A 555 -14.18 -1.04 10.51
N GLY A 556 -15.09 -0.66 9.62
CA GLY A 556 -14.84 -0.57 8.18
C GLY A 556 -15.56 -1.68 7.42
N THR A 557 -15.06 -2.00 6.23
CA THR A 557 -15.62 -3.07 5.40
C THR A 557 -14.75 -4.33 5.38
N LEU A 558 -15.36 -5.49 5.54
CA LEU A 558 -14.69 -6.80 5.54
C LEU A 558 -15.27 -7.70 4.44
N PRO A 559 -14.49 -8.65 3.89
CA PRO A 559 -15.02 -9.66 2.99
C PRO A 559 -15.90 -10.66 3.77
N VAL A 560 -17.14 -10.84 3.32
CA VAL A 560 -18.09 -11.78 3.91
C VAL A 560 -18.42 -12.85 2.88
N TYR A 561 -18.14 -14.12 3.22
CA TYR A 561 -18.34 -15.25 2.32
C TYR A 561 -19.73 -15.86 2.56
N ALA A 562 -20.55 -15.90 1.52
CA ALA A 562 -21.82 -16.62 1.53
C ALA A 562 -21.67 -17.99 0.84
N GLY A 563 -22.38 -19.00 1.35
CA GLY A 563 -22.38 -20.34 0.78
C GLY A 563 -21.01 -21.03 0.85
N THR A 564 -20.58 -21.60 -0.27
CA THR A 564 -19.32 -22.38 -0.38
C THR A 564 -18.22 -21.67 -1.17
N SER A 565 -18.40 -20.38 -1.49
CA SER A 565 -17.37 -19.64 -2.22
C SER A 565 -16.10 -19.50 -1.39
N THR A 566 -14.95 -19.64 -2.04
CA THR A 566 -13.61 -19.42 -1.46
C THR A 566 -12.78 -18.51 -2.35
N VAL A 567 -13.42 -17.64 -3.14
CA VAL A 567 -12.75 -16.66 -3.99
C VAL A 567 -12.94 -15.30 -3.34
N LEU A 568 -11.85 -14.61 -3.02
CA LEU A 568 -11.90 -13.29 -2.39
C LEU A 568 -12.51 -12.24 -3.32
N ALA A 569 -12.23 -12.31 -4.62
CA ALA A 569 -12.82 -11.39 -5.61
C ALA A 569 -14.36 -11.46 -5.68
N ASP A 570 -14.94 -12.63 -5.37
CA ASP A 570 -16.39 -12.84 -5.35
C ASP A 570 -17.04 -12.47 -4.01
N ALA A 571 -16.23 -12.23 -2.97
CA ALA A 571 -16.72 -11.95 -1.62
C ALA A 571 -17.17 -10.48 -1.50
N PRO A 572 -18.46 -10.20 -1.23
CA PRO A 572 -18.92 -8.83 -1.04
C PRO A 572 -18.21 -8.17 0.14
N ARG A 573 -17.88 -6.89 -0.04
CA ARG A 573 -17.38 -6.03 1.04
C ARG A 573 -18.57 -5.50 1.82
N GLN A 574 -18.71 -5.95 3.05
CA GLN A 574 -19.81 -5.57 3.92
C GLN A 574 -19.30 -4.66 5.04
N ALA A 575 -20.05 -3.61 5.33
CA ALA A 575 -19.79 -2.73 6.47
C ALA A 575 -20.03 -3.51 7.77
N VAL A 576 -19.15 -3.33 8.77
CA VAL A 576 -19.21 -4.11 10.01
C VAL A 576 -19.19 -3.21 11.24
N LEU A 577 -20.15 -3.41 12.13
CA LEU A 577 -20.10 -2.91 13.50
C LEU A 577 -19.53 -3.98 14.42
N GLN A 578 -18.72 -3.57 15.38
CA GLN A 578 -18.20 -4.44 16.44
C GLN A 578 -18.55 -3.86 17.80
N SER A 579 -19.13 -4.68 18.66
CA SER A 579 -19.47 -4.32 20.03
C SER A 579 -18.79 -5.27 21.01
N LEU A 580 -18.37 -4.74 22.16
CA LEU A 580 -18.11 -5.56 23.35
C LEU A 580 -19.43 -5.69 24.12
N TRP A 581 -20.01 -6.89 24.06
CA TRP A 581 -21.30 -7.20 24.65
C TRP A 581 -21.11 -8.27 25.73
N TYR A 582 -21.20 -7.84 26.99
CA TYR A 582 -20.77 -8.61 28.15
C TYR A 582 -19.30 -9.03 28.05
N ASP A 583 -19.00 -10.33 28.14
CA ASP A 583 -17.67 -10.91 28.01
C ASP A 583 -17.31 -11.32 26.56
N ALA A 584 -18.22 -11.10 25.61
CA ALA A 584 -18.05 -11.50 24.22
C ALA A 584 -17.92 -10.31 23.27
N LYS A 585 -17.05 -10.47 22.28
CA LYS A 585 -17.00 -9.57 21.13
C LYS A 585 -18.04 -10.00 20.12
N VAL A 586 -18.87 -9.08 19.64
CA VAL A 586 -19.90 -9.34 18.64
C VAL A 586 -19.65 -8.49 17.40
N ARG A 587 -19.81 -9.06 16.22
CA ARG A 587 -19.80 -8.33 14.94
C ARG A 587 -21.13 -8.45 14.23
N PHE A 588 -21.62 -7.33 13.71
CA PHE A 588 -22.79 -7.25 12.84
C PHE A 588 -22.30 -6.79 11.47
N SER A 589 -22.39 -7.66 10.46
CA SER A 589 -22.11 -7.29 9.07
C SER A 589 -23.42 -6.91 8.38
N PHE A 590 -23.37 -5.90 7.52
CA PHE A 590 -24.54 -5.34 6.86
C PHE A 590 -24.43 -5.56 5.36
N ASP A 591 -25.50 -6.07 4.76
CA ASP A 591 -25.60 -6.21 3.33
C ASP A 591 -25.59 -4.82 2.66
N SER A 592 -24.72 -4.64 1.67
CA SER A 592 -24.51 -3.32 1.06
C SER A 592 -25.69 -2.83 0.23
N THR A 593 -26.59 -3.73 -0.19
CA THR A 593 -27.75 -3.41 -1.03
C THR A 593 -28.97 -3.08 -0.17
N THR A 594 -29.27 -3.92 0.81
CA THR A 594 -30.45 -3.79 1.66
C THR A 594 -30.21 -2.95 2.90
N GLY A 595 -28.96 -2.83 3.37
CA GLY A 595 -28.64 -2.16 4.64
C GLY A 595 -29.04 -2.95 5.88
N LEU A 596 -29.52 -4.19 5.73
CA LEU A 596 -29.90 -5.08 6.84
C LEU A 596 -28.72 -5.93 7.30
N VAL A 597 -28.79 -6.44 8.53
CA VAL A 597 -27.77 -7.35 9.08
C VAL A 597 -27.77 -8.67 8.30
N SER A 598 -26.65 -9.03 7.69
CA SER A 598 -26.45 -10.24 6.89
C SER A 598 -25.71 -11.34 7.66
N LEU A 599 -24.90 -10.96 8.65
CA LEU A 599 -24.10 -11.88 9.45
C LEU A 599 -23.92 -11.32 10.86
N VAL A 600 -24.20 -12.16 11.87
CA VAL A 600 -23.83 -11.91 13.27
C VAL A 600 -22.74 -12.89 13.67
N GLU A 601 -21.61 -12.38 14.14
CA GLU A 601 -20.52 -13.19 14.68
C GLU A 601 -20.38 -12.96 16.18
N VAL A 602 -20.41 -14.02 16.99
CA VAL A 602 -20.16 -13.93 18.44
C VAL A 602 -18.88 -14.70 18.75
N PHE A 603 -17.88 -13.99 19.22
CA PHE A 603 -16.56 -14.53 19.53
C PHE A 603 -16.50 -14.93 21.01
N GLY A 604 -16.08 -16.17 21.26
CA GLY A 604 -15.70 -16.62 22.60
C GLY A 604 -14.21 -16.39 22.86
N ASP A 605 -13.63 -17.22 23.72
CA ASP A 605 -12.21 -17.17 24.04
C ASP A 605 -11.28 -17.34 22.83
N THR A 606 -10.08 -16.79 22.96
CA THR A 606 -9.01 -16.89 21.94
C THR A 606 -8.79 -18.34 21.51
N GLY A 607 -8.76 -18.57 20.19
CA GLY A 607 -8.56 -19.89 19.60
C GLY A 607 -9.85 -20.71 19.39
N GLN A 608 -11.03 -20.15 19.67
CA GLN A 608 -12.32 -20.78 19.32
C GLN A 608 -12.91 -20.19 18.03
N ASP A 609 -13.66 -21.01 17.30
CA ASP A 609 -14.43 -20.52 16.17
C ASP A 609 -15.62 -19.70 16.70
N PRO A 610 -15.88 -18.51 16.16
CA PRO A 610 -17.05 -17.76 16.56
C PRO A 610 -18.32 -18.51 16.16
N VAL A 611 -19.41 -18.21 16.87
CA VAL A 611 -20.75 -18.46 16.34
C VAL A 611 -20.93 -17.55 15.13
N GLU A 612 -21.32 -18.10 13.99
CA GLU A 612 -21.64 -17.34 12.79
C GLU A 612 -23.11 -17.58 12.41
N LEU A 613 -23.93 -16.55 12.53
CA LEU A 613 -25.34 -16.56 12.15
C LEU A 613 -25.52 -15.75 10.87
N TYR A 614 -25.62 -16.44 9.74
CA TYR A 614 -25.95 -15.82 8.46
C TYR A 614 -27.45 -15.62 8.37
N VAL A 615 -27.87 -14.43 7.93
CA VAL A 615 -29.26 -14.11 7.60
C VAL A 615 -29.41 -14.17 6.09
N ASP A 616 -29.98 -15.27 5.61
CA ASP A 616 -30.12 -15.53 4.17
C ASP A 616 -31.34 -14.78 3.59
N GLN A 617 -32.39 -14.58 4.39
CA GLN A 617 -33.63 -13.92 3.98
C GLN A 617 -34.28 -13.14 5.13
N TYR A 618 -34.93 -12.04 4.78
CA TYR A 618 -35.82 -11.27 5.63
C TYR A 618 -37.27 -11.40 5.14
N ALA A 619 -38.24 -11.30 6.05
CA ALA A 619 -39.66 -11.18 5.72
C ALA A 619 -40.34 -10.14 6.62
N PRO A 620 -41.41 -9.47 6.14
CA PRO A 620 -42.23 -8.61 6.98
C PRO A 620 -42.87 -9.40 8.10
N LEU A 621 -42.85 -8.84 9.30
CA LEU A 621 -43.61 -9.41 10.39
C LEU A 621 -45.12 -9.12 10.20
N VAL A 622 -45.99 -10.09 10.49
CA VAL A 622 -47.46 -9.89 10.47
C VAL A 622 -47.99 -10.02 11.90
N VAL A 623 -48.65 -8.99 12.42
CA VAL A 623 -49.32 -8.90 13.75
C VAL A 623 -50.56 -8.07 13.46
N GLY A 624 -51.73 -8.68 13.63
CA GLY A 624 -52.98 -8.02 13.28
C GLY A 624 -53.08 -7.67 11.79
N ALA A 625 -53.51 -6.44 11.50
CA ALA A 625 -53.80 -5.95 10.15
C ALA A 625 -52.74 -4.96 9.58
N GLU A 626 -51.68 -4.65 10.33
CA GLU A 626 -50.62 -3.73 9.90
C GLU A 626 -49.34 -4.49 9.52
N SER A 627 -48.70 -4.11 8.41
CA SER A 627 -47.43 -4.68 7.94
C SER A 627 -46.25 -4.01 8.62
N LYS A 628 -45.32 -4.83 9.12
CA LYS A 628 -44.34 -4.43 10.14
C LYS A 628 -42.90 -4.55 9.69
N PRO A 629 -41.98 -3.93 10.47
CA PRO A 629 -40.54 -4.09 10.34
C PRO A 629 -40.09 -5.51 9.97
N LEU A 630 -39.05 -5.57 9.15
CA LEU A 630 -38.47 -6.79 8.60
C LEU A 630 -37.72 -7.55 9.70
N LEU A 631 -37.90 -8.88 9.72
CA LEU A 631 -37.13 -9.80 10.55
C LEU A 631 -36.50 -10.91 9.72
N PRO A 632 -35.41 -11.52 10.21
CA PRO A 632 -34.87 -12.73 9.62
C PRO A 632 -35.96 -13.79 9.46
N SER A 633 -36.13 -14.30 8.24
CA SER A 633 -37.06 -15.38 7.91
C SER A 633 -36.34 -16.68 7.54
N ARG A 634 -35.05 -16.60 7.22
CA ARG A 634 -34.19 -17.76 7.00
C ARG A 634 -32.78 -17.48 7.50
N ILE A 635 -32.30 -18.32 8.42
CA ILE A 635 -31.00 -18.13 9.08
C ILE A 635 -30.20 -19.43 9.13
N ARG A 636 -28.88 -19.30 9.00
CA ARG A 636 -27.93 -20.41 8.99
C ARG A 636 -26.88 -20.22 10.08
N LEU A 637 -26.78 -21.19 10.98
CA LEU A 637 -25.76 -21.28 12.01
C LEU A 637 -24.56 -22.06 11.51
N GLN A 638 -23.37 -21.52 11.74
CA GLN A 638 -22.10 -22.13 11.37
C GLN A 638 -21.02 -21.85 12.43
N TYR A 639 -20.02 -22.73 12.47
CA TYR A 639 -18.76 -22.47 13.15
C TYR A 639 -17.63 -22.71 12.16
N GLY A 640 -16.98 -21.65 11.69
CA GLY A 640 -15.84 -21.77 10.81
C GLY A 640 -16.24 -22.15 9.40
N THR A 641 -16.10 -23.42 9.01
CA THR A 641 -16.60 -23.96 7.72
C THR A 641 -17.64 -25.06 7.91
N GLU A 642 -18.07 -25.30 9.16
CA GLU A 642 -18.99 -26.38 9.51
C GLU A 642 -20.41 -25.84 9.70
N PRO A 643 -21.33 -26.03 8.73
CA PRO A 643 -22.73 -25.68 8.94
C PRO A 643 -23.32 -26.55 10.05
N ARG A 644 -24.11 -25.93 10.93
CA ARG A 644 -24.74 -26.63 12.06
C ARG A 644 -26.24 -26.73 11.94
N LEU A 645 -26.90 -25.67 11.49
CA LEU A 645 -28.34 -25.60 11.46
C LEU A 645 -28.80 -24.60 10.40
N LEU A 646 -29.87 -24.95 9.67
CA LEU A 646 -30.60 -24.05 8.79
C LEU A 646 -32.04 -23.97 9.28
N LEU A 647 -32.44 -22.79 9.71
CA LEU A 647 -33.75 -22.49 10.28
C LEU A 647 -34.56 -21.61 9.33
N SER A 648 -35.75 -22.08 8.97
CA SER A 648 -36.77 -21.27 8.30
C SER A 648 -37.80 -20.85 9.35
N ILE A 649 -38.09 -19.55 9.43
CA ILE A 649 -38.99 -18.95 10.41
C ILE A 649 -40.31 -18.68 9.70
N ASP A 650 -41.37 -19.34 10.17
CA ASP A 650 -42.72 -19.23 9.61
C ASP A 650 -43.51 -18.11 10.29
N SER A 651 -43.28 -17.89 11.59
CA SER A 651 -43.89 -16.78 12.33
C SER A 651 -43.06 -16.33 13.53
N VAL A 652 -43.20 -15.05 13.91
CA VAL A 652 -42.64 -14.50 15.15
C VAL A 652 -43.77 -13.87 15.97
N THR A 653 -43.80 -14.16 17.26
CA THR A 653 -44.71 -13.56 18.24
C THR A 653 -43.90 -12.74 19.23
N LEU A 654 -44.31 -11.49 19.45
CA LEU A 654 -43.72 -10.59 20.44
C LEU A 654 -44.61 -10.63 21.68
N GLY A 655 -44.07 -11.08 22.81
CA GLY A 655 -44.81 -11.15 24.06
C GLY A 655 -44.98 -9.79 24.71
N GLU A 656 -46.03 -9.63 25.54
CA GLU A 656 -46.12 -8.47 26.43
C GLU A 656 -44.99 -8.54 27.47
N ALA A 657 -44.39 -7.40 27.82
CA ALA A 657 -43.43 -7.35 28.92
C ALA A 657 -44.06 -7.93 30.18
N ALA A 658 -43.39 -8.92 30.79
CA ALA A 658 -43.83 -9.41 32.09
C ALA A 658 -43.88 -8.20 33.04
N LYS A 659 -45.05 -7.93 33.65
CA LYS A 659 -45.18 -6.94 34.73
C LYS A 659 -44.27 -7.37 35.88
N LEU A 660 -43.01 -6.96 35.82
CA LEU A 660 -42.07 -7.10 36.92
C LEU A 660 -42.70 -6.34 38.09
N LYS A 661 -42.94 -7.07 39.19
CA LYS A 661 -43.32 -6.45 40.47
C LYS A 661 -42.36 -5.29 40.70
N GLN A 662 -42.90 -4.08 40.79
CA GLN A 662 -42.17 -2.88 41.19
C GLN A 662 -41.33 -3.22 42.42
N VAL A 663 -40.02 -3.35 42.23
CA VAL A 663 -39.08 -3.13 43.31
C VAL A 663 -39.07 -1.62 43.52
N ALA A 664 -39.28 -1.21 44.77
CA ALA A 664 -39.49 0.18 45.16
C ALA A 664 -38.45 1.14 44.54
N PRO A 665 -38.84 2.37 44.16
CA PRO A 665 -37.92 3.35 43.60
C PRO A 665 -36.94 3.78 44.69
N GLY A 666 -35.68 3.33 44.58
CA GLY A 666 -34.67 3.65 45.59
C GLY A 666 -33.28 3.02 45.45
N ALA A 667 -33.02 2.17 44.46
CA ALA A 667 -31.67 1.65 44.21
C ALA A 667 -31.20 2.09 42.81
N GLN A 668 -30.33 3.10 42.76
CA GLN A 668 -29.47 3.36 41.61
C GLN A 668 -28.67 2.08 41.31
N PRO A 669 -28.49 1.68 40.04
CA PRO A 669 -27.45 0.72 39.71
C PRO A 669 -26.12 1.35 40.13
N ALA A 670 -25.36 0.65 40.98
CA ALA A 670 -24.04 1.10 41.39
C ALA A 670 -23.22 1.33 40.11
N ALA A 671 -22.66 2.52 39.98
CA ALA A 671 -21.67 2.82 38.96
C ALA A 671 -20.60 1.72 38.97
N LEU A 672 -20.36 1.11 37.81
CA LEU A 672 -19.20 0.23 37.61
C LEU A 672 -17.95 0.99 38.05
N PRO A 673 -17.13 0.47 38.97
CA PRO A 673 -15.90 1.13 39.33
C PRO A 673 -15.01 1.21 38.09
N ALA A 674 -14.45 2.39 37.84
CA ALA A 674 -13.44 2.60 36.81
C ALA A 674 -12.38 1.49 36.89
N ALA A 675 -12.11 0.85 35.75
CA ALA A 675 -11.11 -0.20 35.63
C ALA A 675 -9.74 0.33 36.10
N SER A 676 -9.27 -0.16 37.23
CA SER A 676 -7.94 0.14 37.77
C SER A 676 -6.95 -0.90 37.20
N PRO A 677 -5.73 -0.50 36.77
CA PRO A 677 -4.80 -1.37 36.06
C PRO A 677 -4.02 -2.23 37.06
N ALA A 678 -4.59 -3.35 37.49
CA ALA A 678 -3.91 -4.24 38.43
C ALA A 678 -4.21 -5.72 38.19
N ILE A 679 -4.04 -6.19 36.94
CA ILE A 679 -3.89 -7.62 36.64
C ILE A 679 -2.77 -7.79 35.60
N ASP A 680 -1.53 -7.43 35.96
CA ASP A 680 -0.34 -7.72 35.14
C ASP A 680 0.93 -7.99 35.97
N GLN A 681 0.84 -8.90 36.96
CA GLN A 681 2.03 -9.32 37.72
C GLN A 681 2.29 -10.82 37.84
N GLN A 682 1.51 -11.70 37.18
CA GLN A 682 1.73 -13.15 37.32
C GLN A 682 2.14 -13.94 36.07
N THR A 683 2.33 -13.28 34.92
CA THR A 683 2.93 -13.90 33.71
C THR A 683 4.37 -13.44 33.41
N ARG A 684 4.98 -12.61 34.27
CA ARG A 684 6.33 -12.02 34.10
C ARG A 684 7.53 -12.98 34.22
N ARG A 685 7.36 -14.30 34.09
CA ARG A 685 8.50 -15.23 34.11
C ARG A 685 8.38 -16.34 33.08
N ARG A 686 8.72 -16.01 31.83
CA ARG A 686 9.60 -16.77 30.90
C ARG A 686 9.23 -16.44 29.45
N GLY A 687 10.09 -15.68 28.81
CA GLY A 687 10.03 -15.40 27.37
C GLY A 687 11.33 -14.76 26.90
N ARG A 688 12.45 -15.48 27.06
CA ARG A 688 13.70 -15.07 26.43
C ARG A 688 13.59 -15.37 24.94
N ALA A 689 13.73 -14.32 24.13
CA ALA A 689 13.87 -14.39 22.68
C ALA A 689 14.97 -15.40 22.28
N TRP A 690 14.65 -16.27 21.32
CA TRP A 690 15.54 -17.33 20.86
C TRP A 690 16.04 -16.98 19.45
N ILE A 691 17.37 -16.88 19.32
CA ILE A 691 18.09 -16.68 18.06
C ILE A 691 18.67 -18.06 17.67
N PRO A 692 18.22 -18.72 16.58
CA PRO A 692 18.79 -20.01 16.20
C PRO A 692 20.11 -19.84 15.43
N ARG A 693 21.16 -20.49 15.93
CA ARG A 693 22.38 -20.83 15.19
C ARG A 693 22.12 -22.04 14.27
N PHE A 694 22.58 -21.95 13.03
CA PHE A 694 22.55 -23.01 12.03
C PHE A 694 23.42 -24.21 12.44
N VAL A 695 22.92 -25.43 12.23
CA VAL A 695 23.68 -26.69 12.26
C VAL A 695 23.33 -27.49 11.01
N ALA A 696 24.35 -27.93 10.28
CA ALA A 696 24.25 -28.68 9.03
C ALA A 696 24.25 -30.20 9.26
N THR A 697 23.35 -30.95 8.61
CA THR A 697 23.52 -32.40 8.39
C THR A 697 22.78 -32.91 7.14
N GLN A 698 23.59 -33.32 6.16
CA GLN A 698 23.59 -34.52 5.30
C GLN A 698 22.28 -35.21 4.82
N SER A 699 22.25 -35.42 3.49
CA SER A 699 21.29 -36.13 2.64
C SER A 699 21.27 -37.66 2.81
N PRO A 700 20.19 -38.34 2.36
CA PRO A 700 20.38 -39.36 1.33
C PRO A 700 19.26 -39.53 0.27
N SER A 701 19.73 -39.75 -0.97
CA SER A 701 19.28 -40.63 -2.07
C SER A 701 17.80 -40.82 -2.47
N SER A 702 17.57 -40.56 -3.77
CA SER A 702 16.39 -40.80 -4.63
C SER A 702 16.00 -42.27 -4.82
N PRO A 703 14.75 -42.54 -5.27
CA PRO A 703 14.60 -43.17 -6.60
C PRO A 703 13.44 -42.64 -7.47
N GLU A 704 13.49 -43.10 -8.73
CA GLU A 704 12.87 -42.68 -10.01
C GLU A 704 11.33 -42.78 -10.18
N PRO A 705 10.77 -42.16 -11.25
CA PRO A 705 9.33 -41.94 -11.43
C PRO A 705 8.64 -43.01 -12.30
N VAL A 706 7.33 -43.21 -12.07
CA VAL A 706 6.45 -44.01 -12.93
C VAL A 706 5.40 -43.12 -13.58
N ALA A 707 5.31 -43.24 -14.91
CA ALA A 707 4.46 -42.47 -15.80
C ALA A 707 2.95 -42.67 -15.56
N THR A 708 2.18 -41.60 -15.76
CA THR A 708 0.70 -41.59 -15.78
C THR A 708 0.18 -41.28 -17.17
N THR A 709 -0.91 -41.95 -17.54
CA THR A 709 -1.65 -41.84 -18.80
C THR A 709 -2.86 -40.91 -18.65
N ASN A 710 -3.03 -40.00 -19.61
CA ASN A 710 -4.17 -39.09 -19.79
C ASN A 710 -5.39 -39.77 -20.44
N VAL A 711 -6.62 -39.32 -20.14
CA VAL A 711 -7.80 -38.97 -21.00
C VAL A 711 -8.91 -38.46 -20.01
N GLY A 712 -9.74 -37.43 -20.21
CA GLY A 712 -10.13 -36.64 -21.38
C GLY A 712 -11.00 -35.41 -21.01
N GLN A 713 -11.19 -34.54 -21.99
CA GLN A 713 -11.75 -33.19 -21.94
C GLN A 713 -13.29 -33.10 -22.02
N ALA A 714 -13.84 -31.99 -21.51
CA ALA A 714 -15.06 -31.34 -22.03
C ALA A 714 -14.95 -29.80 -21.90
N ASN A 715 -15.28 -29.09 -22.98
CA ASN A 715 -14.96 -27.68 -23.26
C ASN A 715 -15.92 -26.65 -22.62
N GLY A 716 -15.34 -25.57 -22.09
CA GLY A 716 -15.95 -24.27 -21.83
C GLY A 716 -14.82 -23.25 -21.65
N ILE A 717 -14.89 -22.09 -22.31
CA ILE A 717 -13.80 -21.12 -22.56
C ILE A 717 -12.91 -20.89 -21.32
N GLN A 718 -11.80 -21.63 -21.25
CA GLN A 718 -10.68 -21.43 -20.34
C GLN A 718 -9.51 -20.89 -21.16
N ALA A 719 -8.80 -19.90 -20.62
CA ALA A 719 -7.49 -19.54 -21.11
C ALA A 719 -6.59 -20.79 -21.05
N ASN A 720 -6.26 -21.33 -22.22
CA ASN A 720 -5.53 -22.59 -22.36
C ASN A 720 -4.19 -22.50 -21.60
N ALA A 721 -4.08 -23.22 -20.48
CA ALA A 721 -2.85 -23.34 -19.69
C ALA A 721 -1.82 -24.28 -20.36
N ASP A 722 -2.22 -25.02 -21.39
CA ASP A 722 -1.41 -26.03 -22.09
C ASP A 722 -0.71 -25.53 -23.36
N GLN A 723 -0.77 -24.23 -23.68
CA GLN A 723 0.11 -23.69 -24.72
C GLN A 723 1.52 -23.51 -24.12
N PRO A 724 2.57 -24.09 -24.74
CA PRO A 724 3.93 -23.91 -24.25
C PRO A 724 4.23 -22.41 -24.15
N ALA A 725 4.91 -21.98 -23.09
CA ALA A 725 5.24 -20.58 -22.81
C ALA A 725 5.80 -19.84 -24.05
N GLN A 726 6.49 -20.59 -24.91
CA GLN A 726 7.02 -20.16 -26.20
C GLN A 726 5.96 -19.64 -27.19
N ALA A 727 4.76 -20.24 -27.26
CA ALA A 727 3.68 -19.77 -28.15
C ALA A 727 3.07 -18.44 -27.67
N ARG A 728 3.03 -18.19 -26.35
CA ARG A 728 2.64 -16.90 -25.77
C ARG A 728 3.69 -15.81 -26.03
N LEU A 729 4.98 -16.17 -25.93
CA LEU A 729 6.10 -15.27 -26.22
C LEU A 729 6.16 -14.86 -27.71
N THR A 730 5.87 -15.78 -28.64
CA THR A 730 5.86 -15.48 -30.08
C THR A 730 4.68 -14.57 -30.48
N ALA A 731 3.53 -14.69 -29.80
CA ALA A 731 2.40 -13.77 -30.01
C ALA A 731 2.68 -12.34 -29.47
N LEU A 732 3.46 -12.22 -28.39
CA LEU A 732 3.89 -10.93 -27.83
C LEU A 732 4.92 -10.21 -28.70
N HIS A 733 5.83 -10.94 -29.35
CA HIS A 733 6.84 -10.40 -30.28
C HIS A 733 6.25 -9.58 -31.44
N ASN A 734 5.01 -9.85 -31.86
CA ASN A 734 4.35 -9.16 -32.96
C ASN A 734 3.69 -7.82 -32.58
N THR A 735 3.77 -7.38 -31.32
CA THR A 735 3.12 -6.13 -30.87
C THR A 735 4.05 -4.92 -30.77
N GLY A 736 5.37 -5.10 -30.80
CA GLY A 736 6.34 -3.99 -30.69
C GLY A 736 6.29 -3.20 -29.38
N SER A 737 5.65 -3.72 -28.32
CA SER A 737 5.55 -3.04 -27.02
C SER A 737 6.82 -3.23 -26.17
N ILE A 738 7.13 -2.23 -25.33
CA ILE A 738 8.27 -2.30 -24.38
C ILE A 738 8.11 -3.51 -23.44
N HIS A 739 6.89 -3.80 -23.01
CA HIS A 739 6.59 -4.96 -22.17
C HIS A 739 6.99 -6.30 -22.84
N ALA A 740 6.60 -6.50 -24.11
CA ALA A 740 6.93 -7.73 -24.83
C ALA A 740 8.44 -7.92 -24.97
N VAL A 741 9.17 -6.84 -25.29
CA VAL A 741 10.63 -6.85 -25.35
C VAL A 741 11.23 -7.15 -23.98
N ALA A 742 10.75 -6.48 -22.93
CA ALA A 742 11.23 -6.68 -21.57
C ALA A 742 11.09 -8.14 -21.12
N VAL A 743 9.91 -8.74 -21.27
CA VAL A 743 9.67 -10.14 -20.89
C VAL A 743 10.54 -11.11 -21.68
N ALA A 744 10.69 -10.92 -22.99
CA ALA A 744 11.55 -11.78 -23.81
C ALA A 744 13.03 -11.66 -23.41
N THR A 745 13.49 -10.44 -23.09
CA THR A 745 14.86 -10.17 -22.67
C THR A 745 15.16 -10.70 -21.26
N GLU A 746 14.23 -10.61 -20.33
CA GLU A 746 14.39 -11.06 -18.94
C GLU A 746 14.79 -12.54 -18.82
N LEU A 747 14.36 -13.40 -19.75
CA LEU A 747 14.76 -14.81 -19.80
C LEU A 747 16.27 -15.02 -20.06
N ASN A 748 16.93 -14.04 -20.67
CA ASN A 748 18.37 -14.06 -20.89
C ASN A 748 19.14 -13.48 -19.70
N THR A 749 18.47 -12.83 -18.75
CA THR A 749 19.12 -12.17 -17.60
C THR A 749 19.22 -13.09 -16.39
N VAL A 750 20.21 -12.83 -15.54
CA VAL A 750 20.39 -13.53 -14.27
C VAL A 750 20.73 -12.55 -13.16
N LYS A 751 20.31 -12.89 -11.95
CA LYS A 751 20.65 -12.16 -10.72
C LYS A 751 21.66 -13.00 -9.95
N LEU A 752 22.80 -12.40 -9.63
CA LEU A 752 23.94 -13.08 -9.02
C LEU A 752 24.05 -12.70 -7.54
N TYR A 753 24.27 -13.70 -6.67
CA TYR A 753 24.44 -13.52 -5.23
C TYR A 753 25.70 -14.23 -4.73
N GLY A 754 26.54 -13.53 -3.97
CA GLY A 754 27.85 -14.04 -3.54
C GLY A 754 28.27 -13.59 -2.14
N ALA A 755 29.53 -13.20 -1.97
CA ALA A 755 30.26 -13.08 -0.70
C ALA A 755 29.69 -12.16 0.39
N GLY A 756 28.67 -11.36 0.12
CA GLY A 756 28.29 -10.21 0.95
C GLY A 756 27.97 -10.56 2.41
N GLY A 757 29.01 -10.50 3.25
CA GLY A 757 28.96 -10.85 4.67
C GLY A 757 30.16 -10.33 5.48
N VAL A 758 31.22 -9.81 4.86
CA VAL A 758 32.31 -9.12 5.56
C VAL A 758 32.42 -7.69 5.03
N ALA A 759 32.20 -6.71 5.92
CA ALA A 759 32.41 -5.27 5.72
C ALA A 759 31.53 -4.51 4.70
N ASN A 760 30.19 -4.46 4.88
CA ASN A 760 29.32 -3.48 4.17
C ASN A 760 29.42 -3.50 2.61
N LEU A 761 29.85 -4.60 2.01
CA LEU A 761 29.91 -4.77 0.54
C LEU A 761 28.60 -5.37 0.01
N ASP A 762 28.18 -4.92 -1.18
CA ASP A 762 26.99 -5.43 -1.86
C ASP A 762 27.10 -6.93 -2.12
N ALA A 763 26.05 -7.68 -1.77
CA ALA A 763 25.99 -9.14 -1.91
C ALA A 763 25.39 -9.60 -3.25
N TYR A 764 25.03 -8.67 -4.13
CA TYR A 764 24.22 -8.93 -5.32
C TYR A 764 24.75 -8.16 -6.53
N GLN A 765 24.56 -8.73 -7.72
CA GLN A 765 24.76 -8.02 -9.00
C GLN A 765 23.92 -8.65 -10.12
N SER A 766 24.00 -8.10 -11.32
CA SER A 766 23.26 -8.59 -12.50
C SER A 766 24.21 -9.17 -13.54
N GLY A 767 23.76 -10.18 -14.26
CA GLY A 767 24.46 -10.75 -15.42
C GLY A 767 23.47 -11.22 -16.47
N PHE A 768 23.99 -11.84 -17.53
CA PHE A 768 23.16 -12.43 -18.59
C PHE A 768 23.84 -13.63 -19.22
N PHE A 769 23.03 -14.57 -19.73
CA PHE A 769 23.52 -15.73 -20.45
C PHE A 769 24.08 -15.35 -21.83
N ILE A 770 25.22 -15.95 -22.19
CA ILE A 770 25.93 -15.71 -23.45
C ILE A 770 26.18 -17.00 -24.26
N SER A 771 25.68 -18.15 -23.81
CA SER A 771 25.78 -19.41 -24.58
C SER A 771 24.77 -20.47 -24.11
N ALA A 772 24.49 -21.43 -24.99
CA ALA A 772 23.63 -22.57 -24.69
C ALA A 772 24.14 -23.48 -23.55
N ALA A 773 25.45 -23.43 -23.24
CA ALA A 773 26.06 -24.20 -22.17
C ALA A 773 25.86 -23.57 -20.77
N GLY A 774 25.17 -22.43 -20.66
CA GLY A 774 24.92 -21.77 -19.38
C GLY A 774 26.04 -20.84 -18.90
N HIS A 775 26.83 -20.30 -19.82
CA HIS A 775 27.81 -19.28 -19.47
C HIS A 775 27.12 -17.94 -19.23
N VAL A 776 27.47 -17.26 -18.14
CA VAL A 776 26.97 -15.95 -17.74
C VAL A 776 28.09 -14.92 -17.88
N LEU A 777 27.80 -13.79 -18.51
CA LEU A 777 28.65 -12.60 -18.52
C LEU A 777 28.15 -11.60 -17.47
N THR A 778 29.07 -11.01 -16.72
CA THR A 778 28.78 -10.01 -15.67
C THR A 778 29.98 -9.08 -15.49
N SER A 779 29.78 -7.97 -14.78
CA SER A 779 30.89 -7.15 -14.28
C SER A 779 31.70 -7.90 -13.22
N TRP A 780 33.02 -7.69 -13.23
CA TRP A 780 33.90 -8.16 -12.16
C TRP A 780 33.77 -7.26 -10.93
N SER A 781 33.43 -7.86 -9.78
CA SER A 781 33.20 -7.14 -8.53
C SER A 781 33.50 -8.04 -7.33
N THR A 782 33.46 -7.45 -6.13
CA THR A 782 33.60 -8.17 -4.86
C THR A 782 32.50 -9.21 -4.61
N VAL A 783 31.37 -9.16 -5.33
CA VAL A 783 30.32 -10.20 -5.26
C VAL A 783 30.90 -11.56 -5.64
N LEU A 784 31.89 -11.57 -6.54
CA LEU A 784 32.52 -12.77 -7.07
C LEU A 784 33.67 -13.31 -6.20
N ASP A 785 34.01 -12.64 -5.08
CA ASP A 785 35.09 -13.03 -4.17
C ASP A 785 34.67 -14.18 -3.22
N VAL A 786 34.04 -15.22 -3.77
CA VAL A 786 33.65 -16.47 -3.09
C VAL A 786 33.82 -17.67 -4.00
N ASP A 787 33.99 -18.84 -3.39
CA ASP A 787 34.08 -20.13 -4.09
C ASP A 787 32.78 -20.50 -4.83
N THR A 788 31.63 -19.94 -4.42
CA THR A 788 30.32 -20.25 -5.00
C THR A 788 29.45 -19.01 -5.07
N VAL A 789 29.01 -18.67 -6.28
CA VAL A 789 28.04 -17.60 -6.56
C VAL A 789 26.72 -18.26 -6.95
N PHE A 790 25.59 -17.75 -6.51
CA PHE A 790 24.27 -18.24 -6.94
C PHE A 790 23.73 -17.36 -8.07
N ALA A 791 23.34 -17.98 -9.19
CA ALA A 791 22.58 -17.36 -10.26
C ALA A 791 21.09 -17.68 -10.11
N VAL A 792 20.24 -16.66 -10.12
CA VAL A 792 18.78 -16.76 -10.00
C VAL A 792 18.13 -16.17 -11.26
N THR A 793 17.26 -16.93 -11.90
CA THR A 793 16.52 -16.53 -13.11
C THR A 793 15.07 -16.14 -12.81
N SER A 794 14.47 -15.36 -13.71
CA SER A 794 13.08 -14.89 -13.60
C SER A 794 12.03 -16.00 -13.75
N ASP A 795 12.41 -17.17 -14.26
CA ASP A 795 11.58 -18.39 -14.31
C ASP A 795 11.70 -19.26 -13.04
N GLY A 796 12.46 -18.81 -12.03
CA GLY A 796 12.62 -19.48 -10.75
C GLY A 796 13.80 -20.45 -10.65
N GLY A 797 14.60 -20.58 -11.70
CA GLY A 797 15.86 -21.31 -11.66
C GLY A 797 16.85 -20.71 -10.65
N ARG A 798 17.54 -21.58 -9.92
CA ARG A 798 18.62 -21.22 -8.99
C ARG A 798 19.80 -22.18 -9.15
N TYR A 799 20.96 -21.64 -9.50
CA TYR A 799 22.12 -22.41 -9.90
C TYR A 799 23.37 -21.96 -9.17
N GLU A 800 24.23 -22.91 -8.80
CA GLU A 800 25.60 -22.58 -8.42
C GLU A 800 26.40 -22.22 -9.66
N ALA A 801 27.11 -21.11 -9.60
CA ALA A 801 27.91 -20.55 -10.67
C ALA A 801 29.37 -20.42 -10.22
N LYS A 802 30.28 -20.90 -11.07
CA LYS A 802 31.73 -20.81 -10.84
C LYS A 802 32.35 -19.82 -11.81
N VAL A 803 33.23 -18.96 -11.31
CA VAL A 803 34.02 -18.05 -12.15
C VAL A 803 34.97 -18.89 -13.02
N LEU A 804 34.86 -18.73 -14.33
CA LEU A 804 35.74 -19.38 -15.32
C LEU A 804 36.92 -18.49 -15.70
N GLY A 805 36.71 -17.19 -15.76
CA GLY A 805 37.71 -16.23 -16.18
C GLY A 805 37.29 -14.79 -15.92
N ILE A 806 38.27 -13.91 -15.80
CA ILE A 806 38.12 -12.48 -15.52
C ILE A 806 39.01 -11.72 -16.51
N ASP A 807 38.49 -10.63 -17.06
CA ASP A 807 39.28 -9.63 -17.78
C ASP A 807 39.32 -8.33 -16.95
N PRO A 808 40.47 -7.98 -16.35
CA PRO A 808 40.59 -6.80 -15.50
C PRO A 808 40.60 -5.47 -16.29
N ASN A 809 40.90 -5.50 -17.60
CA ASN A 809 40.91 -4.30 -18.44
C ASN A 809 39.49 -3.90 -18.85
N LEU A 810 38.64 -4.90 -19.11
CA LEU A 810 37.22 -4.71 -19.43
C LEU A 810 36.32 -4.69 -18.19
N GLU A 811 36.86 -5.05 -17.01
CA GLU A 811 36.13 -5.23 -15.76
C GLU A 811 34.95 -6.21 -15.87
N ILE A 812 35.17 -7.34 -16.56
CA ILE A 812 34.15 -8.38 -16.76
C ILE A 812 34.61 -9.73 -16.23
N ALA A 813 33.64 -10.59 -15.91
CA ALA A 813 33.85 -11.98 -15.54
C ALA A 813 32.87 -12.89 -16.29
N VAL A 814 33.32 -14.11 -16.58
CA VAL A 814 32.49 -15.17 -17.14
C VAL A 814 32.32 -16.25 -16.08
N LEU A 815 31.07 -16.66 -15.84
CA LEU A 815 30.72 -17.74 -14.92
C LEU A 815 30.09 -18.91 -15.68
N ALA A 816 30.22 -20.12 -15.13
CA ALA A 816 29.48 -21.30 -15.58
C ALA A 816 28.48 -21.75 -14.53
N THR A 817 27.19 -21.83 -14.89
CA THR A 817 26.12 -22.36 -14.02
C THR A 817 26.05 -23.88 -14.03
N GLY A 818 26.71 -24.53 -14.98
CA GLY A 818 26.60 -25.98 -15.21
C GLY A 818 25.23 -26.44 -15.72
N GLN A 819 24.34 -25.50 -16.09
CA GLN A 819 22.99 -25.78 -16.58
C GLN A 819 22.81 -25.20 -17.98
N ALA A 820 22.44 -26.05 -18.93
CA ALA A 820 22.15 -25.61 -20.29
C ALA A 820 20.92 -24.71 -20.33
N THR A 821 20.91 -23.74 -21.25
CA THR A 821 19.80 -22.80 -21.44
C THR A 821 19.51 -22.61 -22.94
N SER A 822 18.24 -22.44 -23.29
CA SER A 822 17.83 -21.99 -24.62
C SER A 822 17.78 -20.46 -24.76
N HIS A 823 18.00 -19.74 -23.66
CA HIS A 823 17.87 -18.29 -23.56
C HIS A 823 19.25 -17.66 -23.29
N PHE A 824 19.83 -17.03 -24.31
CA PHE A 824 21.11 -16.34 -24.22
C PHE A 824 21.25 -15.27 -25.31
N PHE A 825 22.15 -14.31 -25.08
CA PHE A 825 22.58 -13.37 -26.09
C PHE A 825 23.71 -13.97 -26.93
N ASP A 826 23.50 -14.04 -28.24
CA ASP A 826 24.56 -14.40 -29.19
C ASP A 826 25.47 -13.20 -29.41
N LEU A 827 26.65 -13.22 -28.77
CA LEU A 827 27.64 -12.15 -28.87
C LEU A 827 28.22 -11.98 -30.28
N GLN A 828 27.96 -12.90 -31.23
CA GLN A 828 28.34 -12.72 -32.63
C GLN A 828 27.36 -11.83 -33.39
N GLN A 829 26.13 -11.66 -32.88
CA GLN A 829 25.08 -10.84 -33.48
C GLN A 829 25.11 -9.40 -32.91
N THR A 830 26.29 -8.78 -32.91
CA THR A 830 26.42 -7.39 -32.44
C THR A 830 25.67 -6.41 -33.36
N VAL A 831 25.05 -5.41 -32.75
CA VAL A 831 24.38 -4.31 -33.45
C VAL A 831 25.20 -3.04 -33.17
N ASP A 832 25.39 -2.20 -34.17
CA ASP A 832 26.02 -0.87 -34.02
C ASP A 832 24.92 0.22 -34.09
N PRO A 833 24.24 0.52 -32.96
CA PRO A 833 23.10 1.42 -32.97
C PRO A 833 23.53 2.88 -33.20
N PRO A 834 22.83 3.64 -34.05
CA PRO A 834 23.08 5.06 -34.21
C PRO A 834 22.69 5.87 -32.95
N VAL A 835 23.22 7.10 -32.85
CA VAL A 835 22.71 8.11 -31.91
C VAL A 835 21.21 8.32 -32.16
N GLY A 836 20.43 8.42 -31.09
CA GLY A 836 18.97 8.47 -31.10
C GLY A 836 18.29 7.10 -30.96
N SER A 837 19.03 6.00 -31.01
CA SER A 837 18.49 4.67 -30.73
C SER A 837 17.99 4.56 -29.29
N ARG A 838 16.78 4.03 -29.13
CA ARG A 838 16.20 3.68 -27.83
C ARG A 838 16.88 2.44 -27.27
N VAL A 839 17.13 2.45 -25.98
CA VAL A 839 17.74 1.34 -25.24
C VAL A 839 16.90 1.01 -24.01
N LEU A 840 16.98 -0.25 -23.58
CA LEU A 840 16.46 -0.71 -22.30
C LEU A 840 17.63 -1.24 -21.48
N ALA A 841 17.72 -0.82 -20.23
CA ALA A 841 18.68 -1.34 -19.27
C ALA A 841 17.97 -2.30 -18.30
N PHE A 842 18.57 -3.46 -18.08
CA PHE A 842 18.06 -4.50 -17.19
C PHE A 842 19.03 -4.72 -16.05
N SER A 843 18.56 -4.59 -14.81
CA SER A 843 19.40 -4.86 -13.64
C SER A 843 18.59 -5.08 -12.36
N ASN A 844 19.16 -5.81 -11.41
CA ASN A 844 18.66 -5.90 -10.05
C ASN A 844 19.04 -4.65 -9.24
N LEU A 845 18.48 -3.49 -9.60
CA LEU A 845 18.76 -2.21 -8.94
C LEU A 845 18.45 -2.30 -7.44
N TYR A 846 19.40 -1.89 -6.59
CA TYR A 846 19.26 -1.84 -5.13
C TYR A 846 18.92 -3.16 -4.44
N GLY A 847 19.04 -4.30 -5.14
CA GLY A 847 18.78 -5.63 -4.56
C GLY A 847 17.30 -5.86 -4.21
N ILE A 848 16.38 -5.19 -4.91
CA ILE A 848 14.92 -5.23 -4.63
C ILE A 848 14.22 -6.42 -5.30
N ALA A 849 14.81 -7.05 -6.32
CA ALA A 849 14.28 -8.23 -6.99
C ALA A 849 15.03 -9.48 -6.51
N THR A 850 14.77 -9.92 -5.28
CA THR A 850 15.61 -10.93 -4.59
C THR A 850 15.29 -12.39 -4.91
N GLY A 851 14.13 -12.68 -5.49
CA GLY A 851 13.63 -14.02 -5.81
C GLY A 851 13.52 -14.27 -7.32
N SER A 852 12.38 -14.78 -7.77
CA SER A 852 12.08 -15.03 -9.19
C SER A 852 11.41 -13.85 -9.89
N GLU A 853 11.30 -12.69 -9.23
CA GLU A 853 10.75 -11.49 -9.85
C GLU A 853 11.64 -11.05 -11.01
N MET A 854 11.07 -10.51 -12.09
CA MET A 854 11.86 -9.92 -13.18
C MET A 854 12.79 -8.83 -12.65
N SER A 855 13.92 -8.61 -13.31
CA SER A 855 14.83 -7.49 -13.02
C SER A 855 14.14 -6.15 -13.24
N SER A 856 14.79 -5.08 -12.80
CA SER A 856 14.31 -3.72 -13.07
C SER A 856 14.60 -3.34 -14.51
N VAL A 857 13.65 -2.67 -15.16
CA VAL A 857 13.80 -2.14 -16.52
C VAL A 857 13.80 -0.62 -16.48
N GLN A 858 14.80 0.00 -17.10
CA GLN A 858 14.85 1.44 -17.34
C GLN A 858 14.90 1.70 -18.84
N LYS A 859 14.24 2.76 -19.30
CA LYS A 859 14.36 3.22 -20.69
C LYS A 859 15.48 4.24 -20.84
N GLY A 860 16.01 4.37 -22.05
CA GLY A 860 16.94 5.45 -22.38
C GLY A 860 17.13 5.63 -23.88
N VAL A 861 18.00 6.57 -24.23
CA VAL A 861 18.38 6.90 -25.60
C VAL A 861 19.90 7.09 -25.68
N ILE A 862 20.52 6.56 -26.73
CA ILE A 862 21.94 6.83 -27.01
C ILE A 862 22.07 8.27 -27.51
N MET A 863 22.70 9.13 -26.72
CA MET A 863 22.88 10.55 -27.04
C MET A 863 24.18 10.83 -27.79
N ALA A 864 25.21 10.04 -27.51
CA ALA A 864 26.50 10.17 -28.18
C ALA A 864 27.29 8.87 -28.12
N ARG A 865 28.27 8.77 -29.01
CA ARG A 865 29.34 7.79 -28.97
C ARG A 865 30.66 8.55 -28.86
N THR A 866 31.51 8.17 -27.91
CA THR A 866 32.79 8.83 -27.69
C THR A 866 33.82 7.83 -27.20
N GLU A 867 35.10 8.17 -27.30
CA GLU A 867 36.16 7.44 -26.60
C GLU A 867 36.22 7.90 -25.14
N LEU A 868 36.23 6.94 -24.21
CA LEU A 868 36.46 7.21 -22.80
C LEU A 868 37.91 6.82 -22.45
N ASN A 869 38.63 7.75 -21.86
CA ASN A 869 39.92 7.49 -21.21
C ASN A 869 39.78 7.89 -19.73
N ALA A 870 39.28 6.96 -18.93
CA ALA A 870 38.96 7.22 -17.53
C ALA A 870 39.29 6.02 -16.66
N ARG A 871 39.60 6.31 -15.39
CA ARG A 871 39.66 5.31 -14.33
C ARG A 871 38.23 4.91 -13.98
N ARG A 872 37.91 3.62 -14.09
CA ARG A 872 36.57 3.08 -13.77
C ARG A 872 36.69 2.06 -12.63
N GLY A 873 35.62 1.93 -11.86
CA GLY A 873 35.39 0.79 -10.97
C GLY A 873 36.07 0.81 -9.60
N SER A 874 35.84 -0.28 -8.86
CA SER A 874 36.42 -0.54 -7.54
C SER A 874 37.92 -0.86 -7.59
N PHE A 875 38.44 -1.20 -8.78
CA PHE A 875 39.82 -1.58 -9.03
C PHE A 875 40.55 -0.51 -9.86
N ALA A 876 41.88 -0.46 -9.80
CA ALA A 876 42.66 0.62 -10.40
C ALA A 876 43.02 0.38 -11.88
N SER A 877 42.09 -0.13 -12.70
CA SER A 877 42.30 -0.26 -14.15
C SER A 877 41.75 0.98 -14.90
N VAL A 878 42.41 1.32 -16.01
CA VAL A 878 41.98 2.42 -16.89
C VAL A 878 41.28 1.80 -18.08
N TYR A 879 40.01 2.15 -18.29
CA TYR A 879 39.31 1.78 -19.52
C TYR A 879 39.68 2.78 -20.61
N GLN A 880 40.10 2.25 -21.76
CA GLN A 880 40.37 3.02 -22.98
C GLN A 880 39.62 2.37 -24.14
N GLY A 881 38.53 3.02 -24.57
CA GLY A 881 37.73 2.51 -25.67
C GLY A 881 36.43 3.25 -25.89
N PRO A 882 35.66 2.82 -26.90
CA PRO A 882 34.40 3.44 -27.26
C PRO A 882 33.33 3.19 -26.20
N VAL A 883 32.62 4.24 -25.83
CA VAL A 883 31.47 4.20 -24.93
C VAL A 883 30.25 4.87 -25.57
N PHE A 884 29.07 4.44 -25.15
CA PHE A 884 27.83 5.16 -25.38
C PHE A 884 27.52 6.08 -24.20
N ILE A 885 27.13 7.32 -24.48
CA ILE A 885 26.49 8.21 -23.51
C ILE A 885 24.99 7.99 -23.65
N ILE A 886 24.35 7.57 -22.56
CA ILE A 886 22.93 7.25 -22.51
C ILE A 886 22.22 8.32 -21.67
N ASP A 887 21.16 8.89 -22.22
CA ASP A 887 20.16 9.66 -21.47
C ASP A 887 19.06 8.69 -21.06
N ALA A 888 18.89 8.49 -19.75
CA ALA A 888 18.03 7.47 -19.16
C ALA A 888 16.86 8.11 -18.41
#